data_AF-A0A502GHB9-F1
#
_entry.id   AF-A0A502GHB9-F1
#
_cell.length_a   1.000
_cell.length_b   1.000
_cell.length_c   1.000
_cell.angle_alpha   90.00
_cell.angle_beta   90.00
_cell.angle_gamma   90.00
#
_symmetry.space_group_name_H-M   'P 1'
#
loop_
_entity.id
_entity.type
_entity.pdbx_description
1 polymer ?
#
loop_
_entity_poly.entity_id
_entity_poly.type
_entity_poly.pdbx_seq_one_letter_code
_entity_poly.pdbx_strand_id
1 'polypeptide(L)'
;MSETAKVELLKKSAKKHLKKPADTEVDSVIMAKPDSAVRKFEPMIAVTQIETKELDFVAQPIMSGCGSCGSSADNGGGCGTSTGGGCASSSHTPTLDHHHGDGCDCGSSEISIEDSKAAKAGFDSELKARMMVHAPTAKMSNGVLELSEETLVKPNGRTSQVKTFKVATSAEDDVRSLNDQPELRKALFGDLQHMNVIVTNACNLSCTYCYEQHKKDYGKWDLNKLNKAYAFLKNNSQAAQKIFQFFGGEPLIHKKLIMDFVRHNAPELEKDAQEIQFGMVTNGLLLDKEFMEEYFTHKFATMTISLDTIDVTKDHRQLKQEDIDHILSMVELIPEYHRNEKQVVIRCTISQETAPDFPRFADVLASHGVNNIIVHPLTMSNYQGQMQWPEDMWNQLQRDMFDAGDRHPEMEIRFSEGVGVKGATNCLVGSGMIAMDASGDYAGCYFFTNIKEAAHPYILGNIFDEKVYLNRYRTFQKKYADMLERPECKACDLKGFCYQCPAGNLDTGSKEIFRPDGMCKKIVKMYLDVQDRLTKKQFIKKAKAIKEAILEENRLTVMNRSMFHLVCKTLTGYLPKHEVVQMIEANNAMPHYKVQAAAFSHLKDDYAFCGCAGTIDTDYKGAEIIHKMKGLAPIEVHQAYRDVLDAHGLPLDQAMGFKATDSETEIWLVAMMHLVVLNKTNHVEVRNSQVNHAIL
;
A
#
# COMPACT_ATOMS: atom_id res chain seq x y z
N MET A 1 53.27 3.08 34.13
CA MET A 1 52.74 4.45 34.30
C MET A 1 51.23 4.36 34.46
N SER A 2 50.63 5.15 35.34
CA SER A 2 49.17 5.20 35.53
C SER A 2 48.44 5.83 34.34
N GLU A 3 47.14 5.57 34.20
CA GLU A 3 46.32 6.11 33.10
C GLU A 3 46.23 7.63 33.10
N THR A 4 46.31 8.26 34.28
CA THR A 4 46.46 9.73 34.43
C THR A 4 47.59 10.31 33.59
N ALA A 5 48.71 9.58 33.41
CA ALA A 5 49.84 10.05 32.61
C ALA A 5 49.60 9.99 31.08
N LYS A 6 48.66 9.16 30.60
CA LYS A 6 48.29 9.12 29.17
C LYS A 6 47.42 10.32 28.79
N VAL A 7 46.50 10.73 29.69
CA VAL A 7 45.58 11.87 29.47
C VAL A 7 46.33 13.19 29.30
N GLU A 8 47.44 13.38 30.01
CA GLU A 8 48.20 14.64 29.95
C GLU A 8 49.08 14.77 28.68
N LEU A 9 49.57 13.65 28.12
CA LEU A 9 50.31 13.66 26.86
C LEU A 9 49.43 14.09 25.68
N LEU A 10 48.21 13.56 25.59
CA LEU A 10 47.27 13.90 24.51
C LEU A 10 46.89 15.39 24.53
N LYS A 11 46.69 15.97 25.73
CA LYS A 11 46.40 17.42 25.90
C LYS A 11 47.55 18.34 25.49
N LYS A 12 48.80 17.85 25.40
CA LYS A 12 49.97 18.63 24.96
C LYS A 12 50.15 18.65 23.43
N SER A 13 49.59 17.69 22.70
CA SER A 13 49.69 17.66 21.22
C SER A 13 48.76 18.67 20.55
N ALA A 14 47.50 18.75 21.00
CA ALA A 14 46.42 19.51 20.36
C ALA A 14 46.55 21.05 20.38
N LYS A 15 47.64 21.62 20.92
CA LYS A 15 47.80 23.08 21.12
C LYS A 15 48.81 23.78 20.21
N LYS A 16 49.45 23.09 19.25
CA LYS A 16 50.62 23.64 18.53
C LYS A 16 50.37 24.25 17.14
N HIS A 17 49.20 24.02 16.51
CA HIS A 17 48.91 24.47 15.14
C HIS A 17 47.62 25.29 15.03
N LEU A 18 47.66 26.53 15.54
CA LEU A 18 46.72 27.60 15.22
C LEU A 18 47.48 28.91 15.02
N LYS A 19 47.58 29.38 13.78
CA LYS A 19 47.91 30.76 13.39
C LYS A 19 47.12 31.15 12.15
N LYS A 20 46.52 32.33 12.18
CA LYS A 20 45.79 32.98 11.06
C LYS A 20 46.73 33.36 9.92
N PRO A 21 46.21 33.40 8.67
CA PRO A 21 45.88 34.66 7.98
C PRO A 21 44.38 35.00 8.19
N ALA A 22 43.92 36.24 8.36
CA ALA A 22 44.20 37.53 7.70
C ALA A 22 43.25 37.79 6.50
N ASP A 23 42.04 38.21 6.87
CA ASP A 23 41.08 39.12 6.23
C ASP A 23 41.08 39.26 4.69
N THR A 24 40.00 38.76 4.09
CA THR A 24 39.36 39.38 2.91
C THR A 24 37.85 39.39 3.14
N GLU A 25 37.23 40.56 3.15
CA GLU A 25 35.78 40.69 3.01
C GLU A 25 35.38 40.29 1.59
N VAL A 26 34.33 39.47 1.47
CA VAL A 26 33.54 39.32 0.24
C VAL A 26 32.08 39.27 0.67
N ASP A 27 31.26 40.10 0.04
CA ASP A 27 29.92 40.44 0.50
C ASP A 27 28.89 39.30 0.52
N SER A 28 27.78 39.61 1.17
CA SER A 28 26.52 38.89 1.09
C SER A 28 26.01 38.71 -0.36
N VAL A 29 26.35 37.59 -0.99
CA VAL A 29 25.70 37.17 -2.24
C VAL A 29 24.38 36.47 -1.93
N ILE A 30 23.35 37.30 -1.78
CA ILE A 30 21.95 37.06 -2.17
C ILE A 30 21.47 35.61 -2.01
N MET A 31 20.84 35.33 -0.85
CA MET A 31 19.79 34.32 -0.79
C MET A 31 18.68 34.71 -1.77
N ALA A 32 18.72 34.14 -2.98
CA ALA A 32 17.66 34.34 -3.95
C ALA A 32 16.35 33.81 -3.34
N LYS A 33 15.34 34.69 -3.25
CA LYS A 33 13.98 34.23 -2.96
C LYS A 33 13.62 33.22 -4.05
N PRO A 34 13.15 32.00 -3.72
CA PRO A 34 12.51 31.15 -4.71
C PRO A 34 11.36 31.96 -5.32
N ASP A 35 11.48 32.28 -6.60
CA ASP A 35 10.52 33.15 -7.27
C ASP A 35 9.15 32.44 -7.30
N SER A 36 8.05 33.20 -7.36
CA SER A 36 6.71 32.66 -7.05
C SER A 36 6.10 31.72 -8.11
N ALA A 37 6.95 31.08 -8.93
CA ALA A 37 6.63 30.05 -9.91
C ALA A 37 6.31 28.68 -9.27
N VAL A 38 5.60 28.67 -8.14
CA VAL A 38 4.80 27.49 -7.77
C VAL A 38 3.74 27.35 -8.87
N ARG A 39 3.98 26.45 -9.83
CA ARG A 39 2.91 25.99 -10.73
C ARG A 39 1.73 25.63 -9.83
N LYS A 40 0.56 26.19 -10.11
CA LYS A 40 -0.68 25.78 -9.45
C LYS A 40 -0.93 24.32 -9.82
N PHE A 41 -0.44 23.41 -8.98
CA PHE A 41 -1.11 22.14 -8.77
C PHE A 41 -2.46 22.51 -8.18
N GLU A 42 -3.46 22.63 -9.07
CA GLU A 42 -4.83 22.38 -8.63
C GLU A 42 -4.81 21.01 -7.95
N PRO A 43 -5.30 20.89 -6.70
CA PRO A 43 -5.53 19.57 -6.15
C PRO A 43 -6.48 18.83 -7.10
N MET A 44 -6.46 17.50 -7.12
CA MET A 44 -7.58 16.75 -7.70
C MET A 44 -8.82 16.98 -6.82
N ILE A 45 -9.51 18.10 -7.06
CA ILE A 45 -10.77 18.53 -6.45
C ILE A 45 -11.90 17.70 -7.10
N ALA A 46 -11.70 16.39 -7.19
CA ALA A 46 -12.60 15.43 -7.82
C ALA A 46 -14.02 15.53 -7.28
N VAL A 47 -14.16 15.85 -5.99
CA VAL A 47 -15.44 15.92 -5.28
C VAL A 47 -16.10 17.31 -5.35
N THR A 48 -15.42 18.36 -5.82
CA THR A 48 -15.98 19.74 -5.90
C THR A 48 -15.94 20.37 -7.29
N GLN A 49 -15.23 19.79 -8.26
CA GLN A 49 -15.30 20.18 -9.69
C GLN A 49 -16.51 19.53 -10.43
N ILE A 50 -17.16 18.53 -9.84
CA ILE A 50 -18.33 17.85 -10.44
C ILE A 50 -19.54 18.81 -10.58
N GLU A 51 -19.68 19.80 -9.70
CA GLU A 51 -20.83 20.73 -9.68
C GLU A 51 -20.69 21.91 -10.67
N THR A 52 -19.53 22.10 -11.32
CA THR A 52 -19.27 23.25 -12.21
C THR A 52 -19.40 22.93 -13.71
N LYS A 53 -20.25 21.96 -14.08
CA LYS A 53 -20.52 21.59 -15.48
C LYS A 53 -22.01 21.35 -15.79
N GLU A 54 -22.90 22.21 -15.29
CA GLU A 54 -24.27 22.30 -15.80
C GLU A 54 -24.54 23.62 -16.53
N LEU A 55 -25.05 23.50 -17.76
CA LEU A 55 -25.99 24.43 -18.40
C LEU A 55 -25.56 25.89 -18.65
N ASP A 56 -24.49 26.08 -19.43
CA ASP A 56 -24.39 27.24 -20.34
C ASP A 56 -24.96 26.86 -21.72
N PHE A 57 -26.27 27.07 -21.94
CA PHE A 57 -26.87 27.04 -23.27
C PHE A 57 -27.85 28.20 -23.46
N VAL A 58 -27.56 29.03 -24.45
CA VAL A 58 -28.26 30.30 -24.72
C VAL A 58 -29.69 30.05 -25.21
N ALA A 59 -30.65 30.77 -24.63
CA ALA A 59 -32.05 30.67 -25.01
C ALA A 59 -32.36 31.32 -26.36
N GLN A 60 -33.12 30.63 -27.23
CA GLN A 60 -34.07 31.25 -28.16
C GLN A 60 -35.35 30.41 -28.29
N PRO A 61 -36.52 31.02 -28.56
CA PRO A 61 -37.82 30.35 -28.49
C PRO A 61 -38.35 29.89 -29.86
N ILE A 62 -38.99 28.72 -29.90
CA ILE A 62 -39.90 28.30 -30.99
C ILE A 62 -41.17 27.72 -30.37
N MET A 63 -42.34 28.01 -30.97
CA MET A 63 -43.67 27.61 -30.46
C MET A 63 -44.23 26.36 -31.15
N SER A 64 -45.38 25.90 -30.63
CA SER A 64 -46.23 24.77 -31.06
C SER A 64 -45.77 23.37 -30.56
N GLY A 65 -46.67 22.44 -30.22
CA GLY A 65 -48.14 22.46 -30.35
C GLY A 65 -48.87 21.58 -29.32
N CYS A 66 -50.21 21.60 -29.37
CA CYS A 66 -51.13 21.00 -28.38
C CYS A 66 -51.33 19.48 -28.53
N GLY A 67 -51.64 18.78 -27.43
CA GLY A 67 -52.16 17.40 -27.42
C GLY A 67 -52.60 16.98 -26.00
N SER A 68 -53.82 16.46 -25.81
CA SER A 68 -54.46 16.39 -24.48
C SER A 68 -55.37 15.16 -24.20
N CYS A 69 -55.10 14.43 -23.12
CA CYS A 69 -55.96 13.50 -22.34
C CYS A 69 -55.21 13.15 -21.02
N GLY A 70 -55.79 12.75 -19.88
CA GLY A 70 -57.11 12.21 -19.52
C GLY A 70 -56.98 10.70 -19.21
N SER A 71 -57.40 10.12 -18.06
CA SER A 71 -58.19 10.58 -16.90
C SER A 71 -58.11 9.59 -15.69
N SER A 72 -58.73 9.94 -14.53
CA SER A 72 -59.17 9.04 -13.39
C SER A 72 -58.10 8.24 -12.60
N ALA A 73 -58.08 8.13 -11.26
CA ALA A 73 -59.09 7.71 -10.25
C ALA A 73 -59.40 6.18 -10.29
N ASP A 74 -59.53 5.41 -9.20
CA ASP A 74 -59.97 5.74 -7.82
C ASP A 74 -59.54 4.70 -6.72
N ASN A 75 -60.00 4.89 -5.47
CA ASN A 75 -59.98 4.08 -4.20
C ASN A 75 -59.82 2.52 -4.24
N GLY A 76 -59.51 1.76 -3.16
CA GLY A 76 -59.18 2.07 -1.73
C GLY A 76 -59.53 0.90 -0.74
N GLY A 77 -58.91 0.86 0.46
CA GLY A 77 -59.20 -0.09 1.59
C GLY A 77 -58.64 -1.53 1.49
N GLY A 78 -58.54 -2.36 2.55
CA GLY A 78 -58.66 -2.10 4.01
C GLY A 78 -58.79 -3.37 4.91
N CYS A 79 -58.06 -3.41 6.04
CA CYS A 79 -58.22 -4.29 7.24
C CYS A 79 -57.96 -5.83 7.14
N GLY A 80 -57.52 -6.46 8.25
CA GLY A 80 -57.46 -7.93 8.44
C GLY A 80 -56.43 -8.42 9.50
N THR A 81 -56.89 -9.17 10.53
CA THR A 81 -56.06 -9.67 11.67
C THR A 81 -56.36 -11.13 12.04
N SER A 82 -55.36 -11.98 12.37
CA SER A 82 -55.51 -13.07 13.39
C SER A 82 -54.25 -13.93 13.70
N THR A 83 -53.86 -13.90 14.97
CA THR A 83 -53.29 -14.93 15.90
C THR A 83 -53.04 -16.43 15.56
N GLY A 84 -52.01 -17.02 16.21
CA GLY A 84 -51.79 -18.47 16.48
C GLY A 84 -50.43 -19.00 15.95
N GLY A 85 -49.54 -19.75 16.61
CA GLY A 85 -49.58 -20.73 17.73
C GLY A 85 -49.22 -22.14 17.19
N GLY A 86 -48.42 -23.05 17.78
CA GLY A 86 -47.56 -23.11 18.98
C GLY A 86 -46.98 -24.55 19.18
N CYS A 87 -46.01 -24.77 20.09
CA CYS A 87 -45.36 -26.07 20.46
C CYS A 87 -44.47 -26.75 19.36
N ALA A 88 -43.23 -27.21 19.62
CA ALA A 88 -42.72 -28.32 20.46
C ALA A 88 -43.03 -29.73 19.87
N SER A 89 -42.13 -30.73 19.81
CA SER A 89 -40.74 -30.93 20.31
C SER A 89 -39.89 -31.66 19.22
N SER A 90 -38.82 -32.46 19.38
CA SER A 90 -38.14 -33.19 20.48
C SER A 90 -36.64 -33.46 20.19
N SER A 91 -36.01 -34.45 20.84
CA SER A 91 -34.58 -34.85 20.77
C SER A 91 -34.32 -36.19 20.07
N HIS A 92 -33.13 -36.41 19.49
CA HIS A 92 -32.36 -37.68 19.65
C HIS A 92 -30.90 -37.59 19.14
N THR A 93 -30.00 -38.32 19.81
CA THR A 93 -28.68 -38.75 19.32
C THR A 93 -28.60 -40.29 19.37
N PRO A 94 -27.73 -40.90 18.54
CA PRO A 94 -26.70 -41.78 19.12
C PRO A 94 -25.32 -41.61 18.46
N THR A 95 -24.39 -42.54 18.73
CA THR A 95 -22.93 -42.41 18.60
C THR A 95 -22.28 -43.47 17.69
N LEU A 96 -21.10 -43.14 17.17
CA LEU A 96 -19.92 -43.99 16.88
C LEU A 96 -20.08 -45.33 16.12
N ASP A 97 -19.21 -45.55 15.13
CA ASP A 97 -18.35 -46.74 15.15
C ASP A 97 -17.06 -46.56 14.30
N HIS A 98 -16.06 -47.44 14.49
CA HIS A 98 -14.75 -47.41 13.82
C HIS A 98 -14.57 -48.53 12.77
N HIS A 99 -13.74 -48.29 11.75
CA HIS A 99 -12.98 -49.35 11.07
C HIS A 99 -11.61 -48.86 10.56
N HIS A 100 -10.74 -49.82 10.20
CA HIS A 100 -9.32 -49.65 9.84
C HIS A 100 -9.01 -50.34 8.50
N GLY A 101 -7.89 -49.94 7.88
CA GLY A 101 -7.29 -50.57 6.70
C GLY A 101 -7.82 -50.05 5.36
N ASP A 102 -7.03 -49.97 4.29
CA ASP A 102 -5.58 -50.20 4.15
C ASP A 102 -5.06 -49.49 2.87
N GLY A 103 -3.74 -49.32 2.77
CA GLY A 103 -3.04 -49.11 1.50
C GLY A 103 -2.70 -47.67 1.13
N CYS A 104 -1.39 -47.37 1.04
CA CYS A 104 -0.91 -46.28 0.20
C CYS A 104 -0.87 -46.74 -1.26
N ASP A 105 -1.29 -45.88 -2.19
CA ASP A 105 -0.81 -45.92 -3.57
C ASP A 105 -0.37 -44.50 -3.96
N CYS A 106 0.80 -44.38 -4.56
CA CYS A 106 1.50 -43.11 -4.78
C CYS A 106 1.55 -42.76 -6.27
N GLY A 107 0.37 -42.56 -6.86
CA GLY A 107 0.21 -42.10 -8.24
C GLY A 107 0.25 -40.57 -8.36
N SER A 108 1.16 -40.04 -9.16
CA SER A 108 1.20 -38.63 -9.54
C SER A 108 0.09 -38.30 -10.55
N SER A 109 -0.97 -37.63 -10.13
CA SER A 109 -2.05 -37.17 -11.01
C SER A 109 -1.86 -35.71 -11.44
N GLU A 110 -1.57 -35.51 -12.72
CA GLU A 110 -1.81 -34.21 -13.36
C GLU A 110 -3.33 -33.98 -13.42
N ILE A 111 -3.83 -32.96 -12.71
CA ILE A 111 -5.26 -32.63 -12.70
C ILE A 111 -5.62 -32.06 -14.07
N SER A 112 -6.58 -32.69 -14.78
CA SER A 112 -6.90 -32.25 -16.13
C SER A 112 -7.70 -30.93 -16.13
N ILE A 113 -7.63 -30.23 -17.27
CA ILE A 113 -8.44 -29.04 -17.53
C ILE A 113 -9.95 -29.38 -17.56
N GLU A 114 -10.33 -30.65 -17.66
CA GLU A 114 -11.73 -31.09 -17.62
C GLU A 114 -12.21 -31.36 -16.19
N ASP A 115 -11.34 -31.88 -15.32
CA ASP A 115 -11.62 -32.05 -13.89
C ASP A 115 -11.90 -30.70 -13.21
N SER A 116 -11.13 -29.65 -13.54
CA SER A 116 -11.36 -28.31 -13.01
C SER A 116 -12.69 -27.70 -13.48
N LYS A 117 -13.15 -28.03 -14.71
CA LYS A 117 -14.47 -27.64 -15.22
C LYS A 117 -15.60 -28.42 -14.53
N ALA A 118 -15.40 -29.72 -14.30
CA ALA A 118 -16.36 -30.57 -13.59
C ALA A 118 -16.53 -30.11 -12.12
N ALA A 119 -15.42 -29.84 -11.43
CA ALA A 119 -15.44 -29.27 -10.08
C ALA A 119 -16.16 -27.90 -10.04
N LYS A 120 -15.88 -27.02 -11.02
CA LYS A 120 -16.54 -25.72 -11.14
C LYS A 120 -18.06 -25.84 -11.39
N ALA A 121 -18.48 -26.75 -12.27
CA ALA A 121 -19.90 -26.99 -12.56
C ALA A 121 -20.66 -27.61 -11.37
N GLY A 122 -20.04 -28.55 -10.66
CA GLY A 122 -20.58 -29.11 -9.42
C GLY A 122 -20.75 -28.04 -8.33
N PHE A 123 -19.71 -27.22 -8.12
CA PHE A 123 -19.73 -26.12 -7.17
C PHE A 123 -20.78 -25.04 -7.51
N ASP A 124 -20.94 -24.68 -8.79
CA ASP A 124 -22.00 -23.75 -9.23
C ASP A 124 -23.41 -24.28 -8.93
N SER A 125 -23.63 -25.60 -8.97
CA SER A 125 -24.90 -26.19 -8.58
C SER A 125 -25.16 -26.10 -7.07
N GLU A 126 -24.12 -26.34 -6.26
CA GLU A 126 -24.20 -26.21 -4.79
C GLU A 126 -24.34 -24.74 -4.36
N LEU A 127 -23.67 -23.81 -5.06
CA LEU A 127 -23.76 -22.37 -4.83
C LEU A 127 -25.16 -21.83 -5.14
N LYS A 128 -25.77 -22.28 -6.24
CA LYS A 128 -27.18 -21.98 -6.56
C LYS A 128 -28.15 -22.55 -5.53
N ALA A 129 -27.89 -23.75 -5.00
CA ALA A 129 -28.68 -24.31 -3.90
C ALA A 129 -28.57 -23.47 -2.61
N ARG A 130 -27.36 -22.99 -2.26
CA ARG A 130 -27.14 -22.08 -1.11
C ARG A 130 -27.93 -20.78 -1.26
N MET A 131 -28.05 -20.21 -2.47
CA MET A 131 -28.79 -18.97 -2.74
C MET A 131 -30.32 -19.07 -2.59
N MET A 132 -30.91 -20.28 -2.54
CA MET A 132 -32.37 -20.44 -2.55
C MET A 132 -33.05 -20.50 -1.17
N VAL A 133 -32.30 -20.49 -0.05
CA VAL A 133 -32.87 -20.67 1.31
C VAL A 133 -32.37 -19.60 2.29
N HIS A 134 -32.59 -18.33 1.95
CA HIS A 134 -32.33 -17.18 2.83
C HIS A 134 -33.61 -16.36 3.02
N ALA A 135 -34.24 -16.49 4.19
CA ALA A 135 -35.33 -15.62 4.61
C ALA A 135 -34.76 -14.35 5.29
N PRO A 136 -35.20 -13.14 4.92
CA PRO A 136 -34.76 -11.91 5.57
C PRO A 136 -35.32 -11.81 6.99
N THR A 137 -34.46 -11.56 7.98
CA THR A 137 -34.86 -11.39 9.38
C THR A 137 -34.89 -9.90 9.77
N ALA A 138 -35.37 -9.59 10.98
CA ALA A 138 -35.65 -8.24 11.44
C ALA A 138 -34.45 -7.28 11.34
N LYS A 139 -34.76 -6.01 11.04
CA LYS A 139 -33.83 -4.87 11.21
C LYS A 139 -34.04 -4.21 12.57
N MET A 140 -32.94 -3.87 13.24
CA MET A 140 -32.95 -3.03 14.45
C MET A 140 -31.84 -1.99 14.33
N SER A 141 -32.06 -0.77 14.85
CA SER A 141 -31.03 0.29 14.88
C SER A 141 -30.88 0.85 16.29
N ASN A 142 -29.63 1.12 16.70
CA ASN A 142 -29.33 1.87 17.93
C ASN A 142 -29.11 3.37 17.66
N GLY A 143 -29.39 3.84 16.43
CA GLY A 143 -29.11 5.22 15.98
C GLY A 143 -27.73 5.41 15.35
N VAL A 144 -26.81 4.47 15.51
CA VAL A 144 -25.44 4.51 14.94
C VAL A 144 -25.18 3.33 14.01
N LEU A 145 -25.64 2.13 14.38
CA LEU A 145 -25.53 0.90 13.61
C LEU A 145 -26.92 0.31 13.31
N GLU A 146 -27.14 -0.09 12.06
CA GLU A 146 -28.21 -0.99 11.63
C GLU A 146 -27.74 -2.45 11.77
N LEU A 147 -28.43 -3.22 12.62
CA LEU A 147 -28.35 -4.68 12.67
C LEU A 147 -29.35 -5.27 11.67
N SER A 148 -28.87 -6.18 10.81
CA SER A 148 -29.68 -7.16 10.10
C SER A 148 -29.27 -8.58 10.49
N GLU A 149 -30.24 -9.47 10.64
CA GLU A 149 -30.00 -10.88 10.93
C GLU A 149 -30.41 -11.76 9.74
N GLU A 150 -29.62 -12.79 9.46
CA GLU A 150 -29.82 -13.72 8.34
C GLU A 150 -29.64 -15.16 8.81
N THR A 151 -30.58 -16.04 8.49
CA THR A 151 -30.48 -17.47 8.84
C THR A 151 -29.77 -18.23 7.73
N LEU A 152 -28.49 -18.57 7.92
CA LEU A 152 -27.78 -19.48 7.03
C LEU A 152 -28.15 -20.93 7.36
N VAL A 153 -28.62 -21.68 6.37
CA VAL A 153 -28.72 -23.14 6.41
C VAL A 153 -27.39 -23.74 5.95
N LYS A 154 -26.75 -24.59 6.76
CA LYS A 154 -25.52 -25.31 6.39
C LYS A 154 -25.86 -26.58 5.59
N PRO A 155 -24.92 -27.13 4.79
CA PRO A 155 -25.16 -28.37 4.03
C PRO A 155 -25.59 -29.58 4.87
N ASN A 156 -25.27 -29.60 6.18
CA ASN A 156 -25.72 -30.62 7.13
C ASN A 156 -27.05 -30.27 7.83
N GLY A 157 -27.89 -29.44 7.22
CA GLY A 157 -29.20 -29.01 7.71
C GLY A 157 -29.19 -28.07 8.93
N ARG A 158 -28.05 -27.89 9.60
CA ARG A 158 -27.95 -27.04 10.80
C ARG A 158 -28.04 -25.57 10.41
N THR A 159 -28.95 -24.84 11.03
CA THR A 159 -29.03 -23.37 10.89
C THR A 159 -27.95 -22.67 11.73
N SER A 160 -27.60 -21.45 11.33
CA SER A 160 -26.87 -20.48 12.15
C SER A 160 -27.25 -19.07 11.75
N GLN A 161 -27.64 -18.24 12.70
CA GLN A 161 -27.85 -16.81 12.46
C GLN A 161 -26.50 -16.12 12.23
N VAL A 162 -26.42 -15.31 11.17
CA VAL A 162 -25.39 -14.30 10.97
C VAL A 162 -26.00 -12.96 11.36
N LYS A 163 -25.28 -12.21 12.20
CA LYS A 163 -25.62 -10.83 12.54
C LYS A 163 -24.67 -9.92 11.77
N THR A 164 -25.22 -9.03 10.96
CA THR A 164 -24.46 -8.04 10.18
C THR A 164 -24.79 -6.66 10.74
N PHE A 165 -23.77 -5.86 11.00
CA PHE A 165 -23.87 -4.52 11.57
C PHE A 165 -23.30 -3.51 10.57
N LYS A 166 -24.18 -2.73 9.94
CA LYS A 166 -23.81 -1.63 9.06
C LYS A 166 -23.88 -0.30 9.81
N VAL A 167 -23.13 0.72 9.41
CA VAL A 167 -23.35 2.10 9.87
C VAL A 167 -24.67 2.61 9.32
N ALA A 168 -25.50 3.16 10.21
CA ALA A 168 -26.78 3.75 9.86
C ALA A 168 -26.59 4.97 8.92
N THR A 169 -27.53 5.16 8.00
CA THR A 169 -27.60 6.38 7.19
C THR A 169 -28.33 7.47 7.98
N SER A 170 -27.72 8.65 8.13
CA SER A 170 -28.34 9.82 8.76
C SER A 170 -29.07 10.68 7.73
N ALA A 171 -29.95 11.58 8.20
CA ALA A 171 -30.62 12.56 7.32
C ALA A 171 -29.67 13.63 6.74
N GLU A 172 -28.42 13.70 7.22
CA GLU A 172 -27.37 14.61 6.72
C GLU A 172 -26.45 13.91 5.70
N ASP A 173 -26.66 12.62 5.41
CA ASP A 173 -25.79 11.86 4.52
C ASP A 173 -26.15 12.00 3.05
N ASP A 174 -25.16 12.47 2.28
CA ASP A 174 -25.27 12.70 0.85
C ASP A 174 -24.98 11.39 0.10
N VAL A 175 -25.92 10.46 0.19
CA VAL A 175 -25.79 9.12 -0.39
C VAL A 175 -25.80 9.18 -1.91
N ARG A 176 -24.85 8.49 -2.55
CA ARG A 176 -24.85 8.22 -4.00
C ARG A 176 -24.68 6.73 -4.28
N SER A 177 -25.30 6.29 -5.37
CA SER A 177 -25.09 4.96 -5.96
C SER A 177 -23.86 4.99 -6.87
N LEU A 178 -22.99 4.00 -6.72
CA LEU A 178 -21.80 3.82 -7.57
C LEU A 178 -22.15 3.20 -8.93
N ASN A 179 -23.34 2.62 -9.11
CA ASN A 179 -23.77 2.06 -10.39
C ASN A 179 -24.30 3.14 -11.33
N ASP A 180 -25.05 4.11 -10.79
CA ASP A 180 -25.65 5.19 -11.58
C ASP A 180 -24.67 6.34 -11.86
N GLN A 181 -23.46 6.32 -11.26
CA GLN A 181 -22.46 7.38 -11.38
C GLN A 181 -21.05 6.83 -11.65
N PRO A 182 -20.79 6.29 -12.87
CA PRO A 182 -19.49 5.70 -13.23
C PRO A 182 -18.33 6.69 -13.15
N GLU A 183 -18.54 7.97 -13.49
CA GLU A 183 -17.51 9.01 -13.36
C GLU A 183 -17.16 9.30 -11.89
N LEU A 184 -18.14 9.31 -10.97
CA LEU A 184 -17.87 9.42 -9.54
C LEU A 184 -17.12 8.19 -9.01
N ARG A 185 -17.53 6.99 -9.45
CA ARG A 185 -16.87 5.73 -9.11
C ARG A 185 -15.40 5.73 -9.55
N LYS A 186 -15.12 6.16 -10.78
CA LYS A 186 -13.76 6.35 -11.29
C LYS A 186 -12.98 7.44 -10.53
N ALA A 187 -13.61 8.57 -10.25
CA ALA A 187 -12.98 9.71 -9.57
C ALA A 187 -12.66 9.46 -8.08
N LEU A 188 -13.28 8.45 -7.45
CA LEU A 188 -12.99 8.03 -6.08
C LEU A 188 -12.04 6.82 -6.00
N PHE A 189 -12.15 5.86 -6.92
CA PHE A 189 -11.44 4.58 -6.82
C PHE A 189 -10.40 4.33 -7.93
N GLY A 190 -10.25 5.22 -8.91
CA GLY A 190 -9.24 5.08 -9.97
C GLY A 190 -7.82 4.99 -9.43
N ASP A 191 -7.50 5.76 -8.37
CA ASP A 191 -6.19 5.78 -7.74
C ASP A 191 -6.04 4.74 -6.59
N LEU A 192 -7.02 3.83 -6.43
CA LEU A 192 -7.06 2.90 -5.29
C LEU A 192 -5.95 1.85 -5.38
N GLN A 193 -4.90 2.03 -4.58
CA GLN A 193 -3.74 1.14 -4.54
C GLN A 193 -3.87 0.01 -3.51
N HIS A 194 -4.60 0.19 -2.40
CA HIS A 194 -4.62 -0.81 -1.32
C HIS A 194 -6.02 -1.03 -0.71
N MET A 195 -6.56 -2.25 -0.84
CA MET A 195 -7.74 -2.71 -0.12
C MET A 195 -7.33 -3.62 1.06
N ASN A 196 -7.68 -3.20 2.28
CA ASN A 196 -7.58 -4.03 3.48
C ASN A 196 -8.92 -4.71 3.75
N VAL A 197 -8.92 -6.01 3.95
CA VAL A 197 -10.12 -6.83 4.18
C VAL A 197 -10.08 -7.34 5.62
N ILE A 198 -10.87 -6.74 6.50
CA ILE A 198 -10.96 -7.08 7.93
C ILE A 198 -11.73 -8.39 8.06
N VAL A 199 -11.03 -9.54 8.06
CA VAL A 199 -11.68 -10.86 8.03
C VAL A 199 -12.30 -11.26 9.38
N THR A 200 -11.78 -10.72 10.48
CA THR A 200 -12.36 -10.74 11.83
C THR A 200 -11.70 -9.65 12.69
N ASN A 201 -12.39 -9.16 13.71
CA ASN A 201 -11.80 -8.35 14.77
C ASN A 201 -11.34 -9.19 15.97
N ALA A 202 -11.65 -10.49 16.02
CA ALA A 202 -11.12 -11.41 17.03
C ALA A 202 -9.60 -11.60 16.86
N CYS A 203 -8.89 -11.80 17.96
CA CYS A 203 -7.46 -12.11 18.00
C CYS A 203 -7.17 -13.13 19.12
N ASN A 204 -6.08 -13.89 18.98
CA ASN A 204 -5.53 -14.75 20.02
C ASN A 204 -4.49 -14.03 20.94
N LEU A 205 -4.29 -12.72 20.75
CA LEU A 205 -3.41 -11.87 21.56
C LEU A 205 -4.18 -10.66 22.14
N SER A 206 -3.54 -9.94 23.06
CA SER A 206 -4.09 -8.77 23.75
C SER A 206 -3.03 -7.68 23.95
N CYS A 207 -2.43 -7.23 22.86
CA CYS A 207 -1.28 -6.30 22.88
C CYS A 207 -1.67 -4.95 23.53
N THR A 208 -0.81 -4.42 24.41
CA THR A 208 -1.10 -3.22 25.22
C THR A 208 -1.30 -1.95 24.39
N TYR A 209 -0.72 -1.90 23.18
CA TYR A 209 -0.86 -0.82 22.22
C TYR A 209 -1.99 -1.03 21.18
N CYS A 210 -2.74 -2.14 21.25
CA CYS A 210 -3.63 -2.56 20.17
C CYS A 210 -4.84 -1.62 20.00
N TYR A 211 -5.07 -1.17 18.76
CA TYR A 211 -6.21 -0.35 18.34
C TYR A 211 -7.40 -1.19 17.83
N GLU A 212 -7.23 -2.51 17.67
CA GLU A 212 -8.31 -3.44 17.31
C GLU A 212 -9.28 -3.56 18.49
N GLN A 213 -10.54 -3.17 18.29
CA GLN A 213 -11.57 -3.40 19.30
C GLN A 213 -12.10 -4.83 19.20
N HIS A 214 -11.35 -5.78 19.78
CA HIS A 214 -11.56 -7.25 19.75
C HIS A 214 -12.89 -7.78 20.36
N LYS A 215 -13.95 -6.96 20.42
CA LYS A 215 -15.20 -7.24 21.13
C LYS A 215 -16.33 -7.73 20.22
N LYS A 216 -16.25 -7.52 18.90
CA LYS A 216 -17.39 -7.71 17.99
C LYS A 216 -16.94 -7.77 16.51
N ASP A 217 -17.27 -8.86 15.83
CA ASP A 217 -17.28 -8.88 14.36
C ASP A 217 -18.52 -8.14 13.83
N TYR A 218 -18.36 -7.35 12.76
CA TYR A 218 -19.45 -6.58 12.16
C TYR A 218 -20.24 -7.34 11.08
N GLY A 219 -19.94 -8.62 10.86
CA GLY A 219 -20.65 -9.51 9.96
C GLY A 219 -19.94 -10.86 9.85
N LYS A 220 -20.27 -11.65 8.82
CA LYS A 220 -19.53 -12.87 8.48
C LYS A 220 -19.05 -12.84 7.03
N TRP A 221 -17.81 -13.25 6.79
CA TRP A 221 -17.25 -13.46 5.45
C TRP A 221 -17.54 -14.84 4.86
N ASP A 222 -17.52 -14.88 3.54
CA ASP A 222 -17.66 -16.06 2.69
C ASP A 222 -16.97 -15.78 1.33
N LEU A 223 -16.84 -16.80 0.49
CA LEU A 223 -16.16 -16.68 -0.82
C LEU A 223 -16.86 -15.71 -1.79
N ASN A 224 -18.20 -15.54 -1.71
CA ASN A 224 -18.92 -14.60 -2.57
C ASN A 224 -18.56 -13.15 -2.21
N LYS A 225 -18.55 -12.83 -0.91
CA LYS A 225 -18.11 -11.52 -0.40
C LYS A 225 -16.64 -11.24 -0.70
N LEU A 226 -15.76 -12.24 -0.54
CA LEU A 226 -14.34 -12.09 -0.86
C LEU A 226 -14.10 -11.87 -2.36
N ASN A 227 -14.72 -12.67 -3.23
CA ASN A 227 -14.63 -12.49 -4.68
C ASN A 227 -15.19 -11.12 -5.12
N LYS A 228 -16.26 -10.62 -4.48
CA LYS A 228 -16.80 -9.27 -4.70
C LYS A 228 -15.82 -8.17 -4.30
N ALA A 229 -15.16 -8.30 -3.14
CA ALA A 229 -14.15 -7.34 -2.69
C ALA A 229 -12.95 -7.32 -3.65
N TYR A 230 -12.45 -8.50 -4.06
CA TYR A 230 -11.35 -8.63 -5.02
C TYR A 230 -11.71 -8.00 -6.39
N ALA A 231 -12.87 -8.35 -6.94
CA ALA A 231 -13.37 -7.78 -8.19
C ALA A 231 -13.59 -6.26 -8.08
N PHE A 232 -13.96 -5.74 -6.91
CA PHE A 232 -14.07 -4.29 -6.70
C PHE A 232 -12.70 -3.61 -6.81
N LEU A 233 -11.66 -4.10 -6.13
CA LEU A 233 -10.30 -3.56 -6.29
C LEU A 233 -9.83 -3.65 -7.74
N LYS A 234 -9.94 -4.85 -8.34
CA LYS A 234 -9.46 -5.14 -9.70
C LYS A 234 -10.06 -4.22 -10.76
N ASN A 235 -11.40 -4.11 -10.77
CA ASN A 235 -12.15 -3.47 -11.86
C ASN A 235 -12.28 -1.94 -11.73
N ASN A 236 -12.08 -1.37 -10.54
CA ASN A 236 -12.26 0.07 -10.31
C ASN A 236 -10.95 0.84 -10.21
N SER A 237 -9.86 0.18 -9.79
CA SER A 237 -8.54 0.78 -9.75
C SER A 237 -7.87 0.78 -11.12
N GLN A 238 -7.34 1.94 -11.51
CA GLN A 238 -6.47 2.14 -12.66
C GLN A 238 -4.98 2.21 -12.25
N ALA A 239 -4.67 2.09 -10.95
CA ALA A 239 -3.30 2.11 -10.44
C ALA A 239 -2.48 0.92 -10.98
N ALA A 240 -1.24 1.19 -11.38
CA ALA A 240 -0.35 0.20 -12.01
C ALA A 240 0.17 -0.90 -11.05
N GLN A 241 0.03 -0.70 -9.74
CA GLN A 241 0.26 -1.70 -8.69
C GLN A 241 -0.87 -1.58 -7.65
N LYS A 242 -1.42 -2.72 -7.27
CA LYS A 242 -2.56 -2.85 -6.34
C LYS A 242 -2.21 -3.86 -5.25
N ILE A 243 -2.80 -3.72 -4.07
CA ILE A 243 -2.60 -4.62 -2.93
C ILE A 243 -3.97 -5.05 -2.39
N PHE A 244 -4.23 -6.36 -2.38
CA PHE A 244 -5.35 -6.99 -1.71
C PHE A 244 -4.86 -7.72 -0.45
N GLN A 245 -5.15 -7.16 0.71
CA GLN A 245 -4.54 -7.61 1.98
C GLN A 245 -5.60 -8.08 2.98
N PHE A 246 -5.52 -9.33 3.42
CA PHE A 246 -6.27 -9.80 4.59
C PHE A 246 -5.69 -9.19 5.87
N PHE A 247 -6.58 -8.65 6.69
CA PHE A 247 -6.26 -7.87 7.88
C PHE A 247 -7.30 -8.16 8.97
N GLY A 248 -7.11 -7.59 10.15
CA GLY A 248 -7.98 -7.75 11.32
C GLY A 248 -7.19 -8.24 12.52
N GLY A 249 -7.91 -8.65 13.58
CA GLY A 249 -7.29 -9.02 14.85
C GLY A 249 -6.29 -10.17 14.71
N GLU A 250 -6.68 -11.28 14.12
CA GLU A 250 -5.78 -12.27 13.53
C GLU A 250 -6.45 -12.97 12.34
N PRO A 251 -6.03 -12.73 11.08
CA PRO A 251 -6.68 -13.33 9.91
C PRO A 251 -6.58 -14.86 9.85
N LEU A 252 -5.54 -15.47 10.43
CA LEU A 252 -5.37 -16.93 10.44
C LEU A 252 -6.36 -17.68 11.33
N ILE A 253 -7.15 -16.99 12.18
CA ILE A 253 -8.37 -17.57 12.77
C ILE A 253 -9.34 -18.06 11.67
N HIS A 254 -9.27 -17.44 10.48
CA HIS A 254 -9.98 -17.82 9.27
C HIS A 254 -9.07 -18.43 8.19
N LYS A 255 -7.95 -19.06 8.57
CA LYS A 255 -7.00 -19.77 7.66
C LYS A 255 -7.70 -20.60 6.58
N LYS A 256 -8.73 -21.39 6.92
CA LYS A 256 -9.46 -22.19 5.92
C LYS A 256 -10.17 -21.32 4.87
N LEU A 257 -10.83 -20.24 5.26
CA LEU A 257 -11.51 -19.33 4.32
C LEU A 257 -10.50 -18.63 3.39
N ILE A 258 -9.35 -18.26 3.94
CA ILE A 258 -8.23 -17.68 3.19
C ILE A 258 -7.70 -18.67 2.15
N MET A 259 -7.42 -19.91 2.53
CA MET A 259 -6.93 -20.93 1.57
C MET A 259 -8.02 -21.40 0.61
N ASP A 260 -9.28 -21.48 1.02
CA ASP A 260 -10.41 -21.73 0.11
C ASP A 260 -10.51 -20.62 -0.96
N PHE A 261 -10.28 -19.36 -0.61
CA PHE A 261 -10.23 -18.24 -1.57
C PHE A 261 -9.01 -18.32 -2.49
N VAL A 262 -7.82 -18.62 -1.95
CA VAL A 262 -6.59 -18.81 -2.73
C VAL A 262 -6.78 -19.92 -3.76
N ARG A 263 -7.17 -21.13 -3.34
CA ARG A 263 -7.39 -22.29 -4.22
C ARG A 263 -8.45 -22.02 -5.29
N HIS A 264 -9.54 -21.33 -4.95
CA HIS A 264 -10.63 -21.04 -5.88
C HIS A 264 -10.23 -20.02 -6.97
N ASN A 265 -9.37 -19.05 -6.63
CA ASN A 265 -9.01 -17.94 -7.51
C ASN A 265 -7.57 -18.01 -8.05
N ALA A 266 -6.78 -19.03 -7.70
CA ALA A 266 -5.35 -19.11 -8.05
C ALA A 266 -5.01 -18.80 -9.52
N PRO A 267 -5.73 -19.33 -10.55
CA PRO A 267 -5.44 -18.98 -11.95
C PRO A 267 -5.71 -17.51 -12.32
N GLU A 268 -6.55 -16.82 -11.56
CA GLU A 268 -6.78 -15.37 -11.71
C GLU A 268 -5.74 -14.57 -10.92
N LEU A 269 -5.44 -14.98 -9.68
CA LEU A 269 -4.39 -14.37 -8.85
C LEU A 269 -2.99 -14.48 -9.48
N GLU A 270 -2.66 -15.60 -10.14
CA GLU A 270 -1.38 -15.81 -10.85
C GLU A 270 -1.29 -14.97 -12.13
N LYS A 271 -2.41 -14.80 -12.85
CA LYS A 271 -2.48 -13.90 -14.01
C LYS A 271 -2.33 -12.44 -13.58
N ASP A 272 -2.99 -12.06 -12.50
CA ASP A 272 -3.01 -10.69 -11.99
C ASP A 272 -1.75 -10.36 -11.17
N ALA A 273 -0.88 -11.33 -10.85
CA ALA A 273 0.26 -11.22 -9.94
C ALA A 273 1.28 -10.10 -10.27
N GLN A 274 1.29 -9.62 -11.50
CA GLN A 274 2.15 -8.51 -11.93
C GLN A 274 1.52 -7.12 -11.70
N GLU A 275 0.21 -7.05 -11.46
CA GLU A 275 -0.55 -5.83 -11.20
C GLU A 275 -1.13 -5.79 -9.77
N ILE A 276 -1.41 -6.96 -9.17
CA ILE A 276 -2.09 -7.11 -7.88
C ILE A 276 -1.26 -8.02 -6.97
N GLN A 277 -0.61 -7.43 -5.98
CA GLN A 277 -0.04 -8.15 -4.85
C GLN A 277 -1.17 -8.64 -3.94
N PHE A 278 -1.07 -9.89 -3.52
CA PHE A 278 -2.05 -10.53 -2.64
C PHE A 278 -1.37 -10.99 -1.35
N GLY A 279 -1.95 -10.70 -0.19
CA GLY A 279 -1.26 -10.99 1.06
C GLY A 279 -2.10 -10.91 2.33
N MET A 280 -1.42 -11.01 3.47
CA MET A 280 -2.04 -10.81 4.78
C MET A 280 -1.08 -10.18 5.80
N VAL A 281 -1.64 -9.62 6.88
CA VAL A 281 -0.91 -9.20 8.07
C VAL A 281 -1.30 -10.08 9.25
N THR A 282 -0.36 -10.84 9.79
CA THR A 282 -0.58 -11.81 10.88
C THR A 282 0.31 -11.49 12.08
N ASN A 283 -0.10 -11.95 13.27
CA ASN A 283 0.70 -12.00 14.48
C ASN A 283 1.69 -13.18 14.51
N GLY A 284 1.54 -14.14 13.58
CA GLY A 284 2.45 -15.26 13.35
C GLY A 284 2.17 -16.54 14.14
N LEU A 285 1.38 -16.48 15.23
CA LEU A 285 1.20 -17.62 16.16
C LEU A 285 0.27 -18.72 15.67
N LEU A 286 -0.41 -18.51 14.55
CA LEU A 286 -1.26 -19.50 13.88
C LEU A 286 -0.67 -19.92 12.53
N LEU A 287 0.60 -19.61 12.27
CA LEU A 287 1.34 -20.23 11.17
C LEU A 287 1.65 -21.68 11.54
N ASP A 288 1.61 -22.55 10.55
CA ASP A 288 2.06 -23.93 10.68
C ASP A 288 2.71 -24.36 9.36
N LYS A 289 3.46 -25.46 9.42
CA LYS A 289 4.25 -25.94 8.29
C LYS A 289 3.38 -26.20 7.05
N GLU A 290 2.21 -26.84 7.21
CA GLU A 290 1.26 -27.12 6.13
C GLU A 290 0.81 -25.83 5.42
N PHE A 291 0.40 -24.81 6.18
CA PHE A 291 0.02 -23.52 5.61
C PHE A 291 1.18 -22.79 4.94
N MET A 292 2.38 -22.83 5.52
CA MET A 292 3.56 -22.17 4.95
C MET A 292 4.00 -22.84 3.64
N GLU A 293 4.03 -24.18 3.60
CA GLU A 293 4.36 -24.94 2.40
C GLU A 293 3.33 -24.73 1.28
N GLU A 294 2.02 -24.71 1.60
CA GLU A 294 0.98 -24.47 0.58
C GLU A 294 0.94 -23.01 0.12
N TYR A 295 0.88 -22.04 1.05
CA TYR A 295 0.66 -20.63 0.72
C TYR A 295 1.75 -20.06 -0.19
N PHE A 296 3.01 -20.43 0.04
CA PHE A 296 4.15 -19.94 -0.73
C PHE A 296 4.45 -20.75 -2.01
N THR A 297 3.65 -21.76 -2.38
CA THR A 297 3.67 -22.32 -3.75
C THR A 297 3.36 -21.25 -4.81
N HIS A 298 2.45 -20.33 -4.48
CA HIS A 298 1.99 -19.28 -5.38
C HIS A 298 2.94 -18.08 -5.38
N LYS A 299 3.43 -17.67 -6.55
CA LYS A 299 4.36 -16.53 -6.69
C LYS A 299 3.74 -15.16 -6.35
N PHE A 300 2.42 -15.04 -6.28
CA PHE A 300 1.75 -13.80 -5.86
C PHE A 300 1.72 -13.58 -4.34
N ALA A 301 2.04 -14.61 -3.56
CA ALA A 301 1.85 -14.62 -2.11
C ALA A 301 2.77 -13.62 -1.40
N THR A 302 2.20 -12.77 -0.54
CA THR A 302 2.95 -11.82 0.30
C THR A 302 2.47 -11.89 1.75
N MET A 303 3.35 -11.63 2.71
CA MET A 303 2.99 -11.74 4.13
C MET A 303 3.70 -10.68 4.96
N THR A 304 2.95 -9.97 5.81
CA THR A 304 3.54 -9.17 6.89
C THR A 304 3.35 -9.94 8.20
N ILE A 305 4.45 -10.31 8.84
CA ILE A 305 4.44 -10.96 10.15
C ILE A 305 4.79 -9.89 11.19
N SER A 306 3.96 -9.75 12.21
CA SER A 306 4.21 -8.85 13.32
C SER A 306 5.23 -9.48 14.26
N LEU A 307 6.30 -8.77 14.62
CA LEU A 307 7.24 -9.13 15.68
C LEU A 307 7.98 -7.87 16.11
N ASP A 308 7.95 -7.53 17.41
CA ASP A 308 8.42 -6.21 17.89
C ASP A 308 9.78 -6.29 18.60
N THR A 309 10.14 -7.46 19.11
CA THR A 309 11.36 -7.69 19.90
C THR A 309 11.70 -9.19 19.96
N ILE A 310 12.88 -9.49 20.48
CA ILE A 310 13.37 -10.82 20.90
C ILE A 310 13.72 -10.81 22.39
N ASP A 311 13.03 -9.95 23.16
CA ASP A 311 13.11 -9.87 24.61
C ASP A 311 11.68 -9.85 25.16
N VAL A 312 11.23 -11.03 25.58
CA VAL A 312 9.90 -11.27 26.17
C VAL A 312 9.63 -10.42 27.41
N THR A 313 10.66 -9.90 28.07
CA THR A 313 10.48 -9.03 29.26
C THR A 313 10.05 -7.61 28.90
N LYS A 314 10.13 -7.25 27.60
CA LYS A 314 9.76 -5.95 27.02
C LYS A 314 8.67 -6.08 25.94
N ASP A 315 8.16 -7.29 25.69
CA ASP A 315 7.20 -7.54 24.63
C ASP A 315 5.78 -7.09 25.05
N HIS A 316 5.32 -6.01 24.42
CA HIS A 316 3.99 -5.42 24.66
C HIS A 316 2.82 -6.26 24.12
N ARG A 317 3.11 -7.40 23.47
CA ARG A 317 2.11 -8.37 22.98
C ARG A 317 1.89 -9.53 23.94
N GLN A 318 2.73 -9.66 24.97
CA GLN A 318 2.78 -10.73 25.97
C GLN A 318 3.18 -12.10 25.39
N LEU A 319 4.06 -12.11 24.37
CA LEU A 319 4.68 -13.34 23.84
C LEU A 319 5.64 -13.98 24.85
N LYS A 320 5.66 -15.31 24.87
CA LYS A 320 6.72 -16.11 25.51
C LYS A 320 7.88 -16.36 24.54
N GLN A 321 8.94 -16.99 25.03
CA GLN A 321 10.07 -17.36 24.16
C GLN A 321 9.66 -18.43 23.15
N GLU A 322 8.87 -19.42 23.55
CA GLU A 322 8.30 -20.44 22.66
C GLU A 322 7.46 -19.86 21.51
N ASP A 323 6.79 -18.72 21.73
CA ASP A 323 6.01 -18.03 20.70
C ASP A 323 6.92 -17.30 19.68
N ILE A 324 8.02 -16.68 20.15
CA ILE A 324 9.01 -16.00 19.31
C ILE A 324 9.82 -17.03 18.50
N ASP A 325 10.30 -18.09 19.15
CA ASP A 325 11.04 -19.18 18.53
C ASP A 325 10.18 -19.87 17.44
N HIS A 326 8.89 -20.05 17.71
CA HIS A 326 7.93 -20.53 16.71
C HIS A 326 7.83 -19.59 15.49
N ILE A 327 7.61 -18.29 15.69
CA ILE A 327 7.55 -17.30 14.60
C ILE A 327 8.82 -17.35 13.74
N LEU A 328 10.00 -17.39 14.37
CA LEU A 328 11.28 -17.48 13.69
C LEU A 328 11.42 -18.78 12.89
N SER A 329 11.02 -19.93 13.46
CA SER A 329 11.02 -21.22 12.76
C SER A 329 10.09 -21.25 11.54
N MET A 330 8.98 -20.50 11.55
CA MET A 330 8.10 -20.37 10.40
C MET A 330 8.71 -19.45 9.33
N VAL A 331 9.39 -18.38 9.73
CA VAL A 331 10.17 -17.52 8.83
C VAL A 331 11.27 -18.30 8.10
N GLU A 332 11.92 -19.27 8.75
CA GLU A 332 12.91 -20.13 8.10
C GLU A 332 12.32 -21.02 6.99
N LEU A 333 11.00 -21.25 6.93
CA LEU A 333 10.33 -22.02 5.88
C LEU A 333 10.04 -21.21 4.60
N ILE A 334 10.19 -19.89 4.61
CA ILE A 334 9.89 -19.03 3.45
C ILE A 334 10.80 -19.44 2.27
N PRO A 335 10.27 -19.79 1.07
CA PRO A 335 11.11 -20.18 -0.06
C PRO A 335 12.03 -19.04 -0.53
N GLU A 336 13.20 -19.40 -1.09
CA GLU A 336 14.23 -18.42 -1.49
C GLU A 336 13.70 -17.33 -2.44
N TYR A 337 12.83 -17.71 -3.39
CA TYR A 337 12.15 -16.76 -4.29
C TYR A 337 11.43 -15.64 -3.53
N HIS A 338 10.61 -15.99 -2.53
CA HIS A 338 9.86 -15.04 -1.72
C HIS A 338 10.74 -14.18 -0.82
N ARG A 339 11.94 -14.67 -0.43
CA ARG A 339 12.96 -13.84 0.23
C ARG A 339 13.59 -12.87 -0.76
N ASN A 340 14.01 -13.32 -1.93
CA ASN A 340 14.72 -12.51 -2.93
C ASN A 340 13.83 -11.38 -3.49
N GLU A 341 12.54 -11.68 -3.78
CA GLU A 341 11.51 -10.70 -4.14
C GLU A 341 10.96 -9.91 -2.93
N LYS A 342 11.46 -10.20 -1.72
CA LYS A 342 11.12 -9.54 -0.44
C LYS A 342 9.63 -9.57 -0.07
N GLN A 343 8.92 -10.61 -0.50
CA GLN A 343 7.47 -10.76 -0.39
C GLN A 343 7.00 -11.02 1.05
N VAL A 344 7.91 -11.40 1.95
CA VAL A 344 7.64 -11.47 3.39
C VAL A 344 8.34 -10.34 4.14
N VAL A 345 7.63 -9.70 5.07
CA VAL A 345 8.06 -8.51 5.81
C VAL A 345 7.87 -8.73 7.30
N ILE A 346 8.88 -8.44 8.11
CA ILE A 346 8.68 -8.30 9.57
C ILE A 346 8.27 -6.85 9.86
N ARG A 347 7.08 -6.65 10.45
CA ARG A 347 6.64 -5.34 10.95
C ARG A 347 6.81 -5.30 12.47
N CYS A 348 7.58 -4.33 12.95
CA CYS A 348 7.88 -4.14 14.36
C CYS A 348 7.33 -2.81 14.89
N THR A 349 6.63 -2.88 16.01
CA THR A 349 6.08 -1.76 16.78
C THR A 349 7.06 -1.43 17.90
N ILE A 350 8.06 -0.60 17.60
CA ILE A 350 9.18 -0.34 18.51
C ILE A 350 8.76 0.66 19.59
N SER A 351 8.86 0.26 20.85
CA SER A 351 8.56 1.09 22.03
C SER A 351 9.82 1.74 22.59
N GLN A 352 9.67 2.60 23.60
CA GLN A 352 10.81 3.22 24.28
C GLN A 352 11.65 2.18 25.05
N GLU A 353 11.04 1.07 25.46
CA GLU A 353 11.74 -0.06 26.10
C GLU A 353 12.48 -0.94 25.08
N THR A 354 11.94 -1.18 23.88
CA THR A 354 12.55 -2.06 22.87
C THR A 354 13.49 -1.36 21.90
N ALA A 355 13.41 -0.03 21.75
CA ALA A 355 14.30 0.74 20.86
C ALA A 355 15.82 0.49 21.08
N PRO A 356 16.35 0.41 22.33
CA PRO A 356 17.78 0.13 22.54
C PRO A 356 18.23 -1.27 22.12
N ASP A 357 17.30 -2.23 21.99
CA ASP A 357 17.59 -3.59 21.51
C ASP A 357 17.55 -3.71 19.98
N PHE A 358 17.14 -2.67 19.25
CA PHE A 358 16.93 -2.74 17.79
C PHE A 358 18.14 -3.31 17.01
N PRO A 359 19.41 -2.97 17.30
CA PRO A 359 20.56 -3.58 16.63
C PRO A 359 20.62 -5.10 16.79
N ARG A 360 20.35 -5.61 18.00
CA ARG A 360 20.34 -7.04 18.35
C ARG A 360 19.14 -7.75 17.72
N PHE A 361 17.99 -7.08 17.69
CA PHE A 361 16.77 -7.58 17.05
C PHE A 361 16.98 -7.77 15.54
N ALA A 362 17.53 -6.76 14.85
CA ALA A 362 17.86 -6.85 13.44
C ALA A 362 18.88 -7.97 13.13
N ASP A 363 19.88 -8.18 14.00
CA ASP A 363 20.87 -9.25 13.83
C ASP A 363 20.25 -10.66 13.87
N VAL A 364 19.31 -10.89 14.80
CA VAL A 364 18.60 -12.18 14.92
C VAL A 364 17.60 -12.37 13.78
N LEU A 365 16.92 -11.30 13.34
CA LEU A 365 16.08 -11.40 12.13
C LEU A 365 16.92 -11.75 10.89
N ALA A 366 18.09 -11.13 10.72
CA ALA A 366 19.00 -11.44 9.63
C ALA A 366 19.50 -12.89 9.67
N SER A 367 19.81 -13.44 10.85
CA SER A 367 20.29 -14.83 10.97
C SER A 367 19.25 -15.89 10.58
N HIS A 368 17.96 -15.59 10.73
CA HIS A 368 16.85 -16.45 10.28
C HIS A 368 16.43 -16.15 8.82
N GLY A 369 17.19 -15.32 8.10
CA GLY A 369 16.99 -15.04 6.67
C GLY A 369 15.99 -13.92 6.35
N VAL A 370 15.59 -13.10 7.32
CA VAL A 370 14.77 -11.90 7.06
C VAL A 370 15.63 -10.83 6.38
N ASN A 371 15.17 -10.32 5.24
CA ASN A 371 15.81 -9.23 4.51
C ASN A 371 14.88 -8.01 4.27
N ASN A 372 13.71 -7.99 4.91
CA ASN A 372 12.71 -6.94 4.75
C ASN A 372 12.02 -6.63 6.09
N ILE A 373 12.30 -5.44 6.63
CA ILE A 373 11.77 -4.96 7.91
C ILE A 373 11.03 -3.64 7.71
N ILE A 374 9.87 -3.52 8.36
CA ILE A 374 9.16 -2.26 8.57
C ILE A 374 9.22 -1.90 10.06
N VAL A 375 9.80 -0.73 10.35
CA VAL A 375 9.83 -0.12 11.68
C VAL A 375 8.69 0.88 11.81
N HIS A 376 7.90 0.74 12.88
CA HIS A 376 6.83 1.67 13.25
C HIS A 376 7.03 2.06 14.73
N PRO A 377 7.31 3.33 15.06
CA PRO A 377 7.56 3.74 16.43
C PRO A 377 6.24 3.89 17.21
N LEU A 378 6.19 3.36 18.43
CA LEU A 378 5.02 3.46 19.29
C LEU A 378 4.84 4.90 19.82
N THR A 379 4.09 5.71 19.07
CA THR A 379 3.85 7.13 19.38
C THR A 379 2.43 7.42 19.87
N MET A 380 1.51 6.47 19.76
CA MET A 380 0.13 6.53 20.27
C MET A 380 -0.33 5.18 20.82
N SER A 381 -1.12 5.18 21.89
CA SER A 381 -1.91 4.02 22.34
C SER A 381 -3.20 4.49 23.00
N ASN A 382 -4.27 3.70 22.92
CA ASN A 382 -5.54 4.03 23.62
C ASN A 382 -5.40 4.06 25.15
N TYR A 383 -4.41 3.35 25.72
CA TYR A 383 -4.16 3.36 27.17
C TYR A 383 -3.35 4.58 27.66
N GLN A 384 -2.33 5.02 26.91
CA GLN A 384 -1.41 6.09 27.34
C GLN A 384 -1.60 7.42 26.59
N GLY A 385 -2.43 7.45 25.55
CA GLY A 385 -2.62 8.62 24.70
C GLY A 385 -1.47 8.81 23.71
N GLN A 386 -1.08 10.07 23.47
CA GLN A 386 0.09 10.41 22.65
C GLN A 386 1.38 10.35 23.48
N MET A 387 2.32 9.50 23.09
CA MET A 387 3.60 9.31 23.76
C MET A 387 4.67 10.25 23.19
N GLN A 388 5.33 10.99 24.07
CA GLN A 388 6.50 11.81 23.71
C GLN A 388 7.79 11.00 23.90
N TRP A 389 8.61 10.95 22.85
CA TRP A 389 9.90 10.27 22.88
C TRP A 389 11.03 11.25 23.25
N PRO A 390 11.95 10.86 24.17
CA PRO A 390 13.20 11.58 24.40
C PRO A 390 13.97 11.78 23.08
N GLU A 391 14.61 12.94 22.91
CA GLU A 391 15.28 13.29 21.66
C GLU A 391 16.57 12.48 21.43
N ASP A 392 17.32 12.22 22.50
CA ASP A 392 18.47 11.33 22.50
C ASP A 392 18.10 9.90 22.10
N MET A 393 17.01 9.35 22.66
CA MET A 393 16.46 8.04 22.31
C MET A 393 15.97 7.96 20.87
N TRP A 394 15.23 8.98 20.40
CA TRP A 394 14.75 9.04 19.00
C TRP A 394 15.91 9.09 18.01
N ASN A 395 16.91 9.93 18.29
CA ASN A 395 18.12 10.04 17.48
C ASN A 395 19.01 8.78 17.58
N GLN A 396 18.91 8.01 18.67
CA GLN A 396 19.59 6.72 18.82
C GLN A 396 18.93 5.64 17.97
N LEU A 397 17.60 5.47 18.04
CA LEU A 397 16.86 4.56 17.16
C LEU A 397 17.15 4.82 15.67
N GLN A 398 17.27 6.11 15.28
CA GLN A 398 17.67 6.49 13.92
C GLN A 398 19.04 5.94 13.52
N ARG A 399 20.05 6.04 14.41
CA ARG A 399 21.38 5.46 14.18
C ARG A 399 21.33 3.93 14.16
N ASP A 400 20.60 3.32 15.08
CA ASP A 400 20.49 1.86 15.18
C ASP A 400 19.83 1.23 13.94
N MET A 401 18.80 1.87 13.38
CA MET A 401 18.20 1.48 12.10
C MET A 401 19.19 1.59 10.93
N PHE A 402 20.04 2.61 10.94
CA PHE A 402 21.04 2.86 9.90
C PHE A 402 22.23 1.89 9.99
N ASP A 403 22.77 1.69 11.19
CA ASP A 403 23.89 0.79 11.45
C ASP A 403 23.48 -0.69 11.28
N ALA A 404 22.23 -1.06 11.56
CA ALA A 404 21.69 -2.36 11.18
C ALA A 404 21.60 -2.52 9.64
N GLY A 405 21.15 -1.48 8.93
CA GLY A 405 21.04 -1.48 7.47
C GLY A 405 22.37 -1.54 6.70
N ASP A 406 23.49 -1.19 7.36
CA ASP A 406 24.84 -1.33 6.80
C ASP A 406 25.49 -2.67 7.16
N ARG A 407 25.26 -3.17 8.39
CA ARG A 407 25.73 -4.50 8.81
C ARG A 407 25.06 -5.64 8.04
N HIS A 408 23.83 -5.42 7.58
CA HIS A 408 23.07 -6.37 6.74
C HIS A 408 22.73 -5.74 5.37
N PRO A 409 23.65 -5.73 4.38
CA PRO A 409 23.45 -5.02 3.12
C PRO A 409 22.22 -5.45 2.31
N GLU A 410 21.85 -6.73 2.34
CA GLU A 410 20.66 -7.23 1.64
C GLU A 410 19.36 -6.95 2.41
N MET A 411 19.45 -6.72 3.73
CA MET A 411 18.33 -6.27 4.53
C MET A 411 17.95 -4.83 4.17
N GLU A 412 16.64 -4.62 4.08
CA GLU A 412 16.02 -3.33 3.87
C GLU A 412 15.14 -3.00 5.05
N ILE A 413 15.42 -1.86 5.68
CA ILE A 413 14.75 -1.38 6.87
C ILE A 413 14.02 -0.10 6.47
N ARG A 414 12.70 -0.18 6.34
CA ARG A 414 11.83 0.96 6.01
C ARG A 414 11.18 1.51 7.28
N PHE A 415 10.99 2.81 7.32
CA PHE A 415 10.22 3.48 8.37
C PHE A 415 8.79 3.71 7.89
N SER A 416 7.81 3.04 8.50
CA SER A 416 6.40 3.14 8.10
C SER A 416 5.63 4.07 9.03
N GLU A 417 5.54 5.31 8.59
CA GLU A 417 4.60 6.30 9.08
C GLU A 417 3.95 7.04 7.91
N GLY A 418 2.70 7.45 8.08
CA GLY A 418 1.89 8.14 7.06
C GLY A 418 2.35 9.57 6.77
N VAL A 419 3.54 9.73 6.20
CA VAL A 419 4.13 11.03 5.85
C VAL A 419 3.74 11.41 4.42
N GLY A 420 2.59 12.05 4.28
CA GLY A 420 2.14 12.63 3.01
C GLY A 420 2.57 14.07 2.81
N VAL A 421 2.36 14.56 1.58
CA VAL A 421 2.68 15.94 1.19
C VAL A 421 1.58 16.91 1.65
N LYS A 422 2.00 18.02 2.26
CA LYS A 422 1.14 19.07 2.84
C LYS A 422 0.27 19.74 1.77
N GLY A 423 -0.98 20.05 2.10
CA GLY A 423 -1.89 20.84 1.24
C GLY A 423 -2.75 20.02 0.27
N ALA A 424 -2.46 18.74 0.08
CA ALA A 424 -3.36 17.76 -0.53
C ALA A 424 -3.45 16.52 0.38
N THR A 425 -4.44 15.64 0.14
CA THR A 425 -4.84 14.57 1.06
C THR A 425 -3.67 13.78 1.66
N ASN A 426 -3.68 13.64 3.00
CA ASN A 426 -2.67 12.93 3.77
C ASN A 426 -3.37 11.99 4.77
N CYS A 427 -2.79 10.80 4.97
CA CYS A 427 -3.52 9.55 5.11
C CYS A 427 -4.41 9.32 3.86
N LEU A 428 -4.33 8.13 3.24
CA LEU A 428 -4.86 7.87 1.89
C LEU A 428 -6.40 7.69 1.82
N VAL A 429 -7.13 8.40 2.69
CA VAL A 429 -8.49 8.10 3.11
C VAL A 429 -9.47 8.17 1.95
N GLY A 430 -9.83 6.99 1.44
CA GLY A 430 -10.81 6.84 0.36
C GLY A 430 -10.32 7.23 -1.02
N SER A 431 -9.01 7.41 -1.23
CA SER A 431 -8.41 7.65 -2.55
C SER A 431 -7.36 6.60 -2.92
N GLY A 432 -6.33 6.42 -2.08
CA GLY A 432 -5.26 5.43 -2.30
C GLY A 432 -5.38 4.17 -1.45
N MET A 433 -6.12 4.24 -0.34
CA MET A 433 -6.39 3.10 0.54
C MET A 433 -7.85 3.10 0.99
N ILE A 434 -8.41 1.89 1.07
CA ILE A 434 -9.62 1.61 1.86
C ILE A 434 -9.41 0.38 2.74
N ALA A 435 -10.21 0.28 3.80
CA ALA A 435 -10.38 -0.92 4.60
C ALA A 435 -11.86 -1.23 4.78
N MET A 436 -12.26 -2.49 4.64
CA MET A 436 -13.67 -2.91 4.70
C MET A 436 -13.89 -4.14 5.59
N ASP A 437 -15.07 -4.24 6.18
CA ASP A 437 -15.50 -5.40 6.99
C ASP A 437 -16.60 -6.23 6.31
N ALA A 438 -16.99 -7.33 6.95
CA ALA A 438 -17.95 -8.31 6.44
C ALA A 438 -19.38 -7.80 6.16
N SER A 439 -19.72 -6.59 6.62
CA SER A 439 -20.97 -5.89 6.30
C SER A 439 -20.92 -5.15 4.95
N GLY A 440 -19.73 -5.00 4.37
CA GLY A 440 -19.45 -4.21 3.17
C GLY A 440 -19.11 -2.75 3.46
N ASP A 441 -19.28 -2.27 4.68
CA ASP A 441 -18.88 -0.91 5.08
C ASP A 441 -17.38 -0.73 4.88
N TYR A 442 -16.97 0.43 4.37
CA TYR A 442 -15.55 0.76 4.20
C TYR A 442 -15.21 2.14 4.73
N ALA A 443 -13.96 2.27 5.20
CA ALA A 443 -13.34 3.52 5.59
C ALA A 443 -12.00 3.69 4.88
N GLY A 444 -11.36 4.85 5.02
CA GLY A 444 -10.06 5.12 4.41
C GLY A 444 -8.84 4.50 5.11
N CYS A 445 -9.02 3.81 6.23
CA CYS A 445 -7.97 3.03 6.90
C CYS A 445 -8.59 1.99 7.85
N TYR A 446 -7.84 0.92 8.16
CA TYR A 446 -8.30 -0.19 9.00
C TYR A 446 -8.67 0.23 10.43
N PHE A 447 -7.95 1.20 11.02
CA PHE A 447 -8.31 1.77 12.33
C PHE A 447 -9.77 2.23 12.36
N PHE A 448 -10.21 3.09 11.41
CA PHE A 448 -11.60 3.59 11.39
C PHE A 448 -12.63 2.48 11.19
N THR A 449 -12.32 1.45 10.41
CA THR A 449 -13.19 0.28 10.21
C THR A 449 -13.33 -0.55 11.50
N ASN A 450 -12.25 -0.71 12.26
CA ASN A 450 -12.26 -1.45 13.53
C ASN A 450 -13.04 -0.71 14.63
N ILE A 451 -12.93 0.63 14.68
CA ILE A 451 -13.64 1.47 15.65
C ILE A 451 -14.96 2.06 15.11
N LYS A 452 -15.58 1.44 14.10
CA LYS A 452 -16.62 2.09 13.27
C LYS A 452 -17.88 2.58 13.96
N GLU A 453 -18.21 2.08 15.15
CA GLU A 453 -19.31 2.62 15.96
C GLU A 453 -18.96 4.02 16.51
N ALA A 454 -17.70 4.23 16.95
CA ALA A 454 -17.19 5.55 17.33
C ALA A 454 -16.80 6.41 16.11
N ALA A 455 -16.31 5.79 15.04
CA ALA A 455 -15.88 6.47 13.81
C ALA A 455 -16.94 6.53 12.70
N HIS A 456 -18.22 6.35 13.00
CA HIS A 456 -19.31 6.32 12.02
C HIS A 456 -19.33 7.52 11.02
N PRO A 457 -18.97 8.77 11.39
CA PRO A 457 -18.92 9.89 10.42
C PRO A 457 -17.77 9.79 9.41
N TYR A 458 -16.84 8.85 9.60
CA TYR A 458 -15.66 8.60 8.76
C TYR A 458 -15.71 7.24 8.05
N ILE A 459 -16.81 6.49 8.21
CA ILE A 459 -17.16 5.37 7.33
C ILE A 459 -17.74 5.96 6.05
N LEU A 460 -17.12 5.66 4.92
CA LEU A 460 -17.21 6.42 3.67
C LEU A 460 -18.28 5.90 2.72
N GLY A 461 -18.72 4.65 2.89
CA GLY A 461 -19.76 4.02 2.09
C GLY A 461 -19.90 2.55 2.41
N ASN A 462 -20.56 1.80 1.52
CA ASN A 462 -20.67 0.35 1.60
C ASN A 462 -20.52 -0.27 0.20
N ILE A 463 -19.55 -1.17 0.03
CA ILE A 463 -19.19 -1.78 -1.26
C ILE A 463 -20.21 -2.83 -1.72
N PHE A 464 -20.82 -3.59 -0.80
CA PHE A 464 -21.80 -4.62 -1.18
C PHE A 464 -23.18 -4.04 -1.50
N ASP A 465 -23.49 -2.85 -0.97
CA ASP A 465 -24.66 -2.04 -1.35
C ASP A 465 -24.37 -1.05 -2.48
N GLU A 466 -23.10 -0.96 -2.94
CA GLU A 466 -22.58 -0.01 -3.92
C GLU A 466 -22.95 1.47 -3.63
N LYS A 467 -22.82 1.86 -2.35
CA LYS A 467 -23.10 3.21 -1.83
C LYS A 467 -21.84 3.99 -1.47
N VAL A 468 -21.90 5.31 -1.60
CA VAL A 468 -20.93 6.26 -1.05
C VAL A 468 -21.62 7.44 -0.35
N TYR A 469 -21.01 7.97 0.71
CA TYR A 469 -21.48 9.11 1.49
C TYR A 469 -20.62 10.35 1.20
N LEU A 470 -21.02 11.16 0.21
CA LEU A 470 -20.14 12.20 -0.37
C LEU A 470 -19.87 13.36 0.60
N ASN A 471 -20.84 13.67 1.47
CA ASN A 471 -20.70 14.60 2.60
C ASN A 471 -19.59 14.19 3.58
N ARG A 472 -19.39 12.89 3.82
CA ARG A 472 -18.38 12.37 4.76
C ARG A 472 -16.97 12.54 4.19
N TYR A 473 -16.78 12.26 2.90
CA TYR A 473 -15.57 12.61 2.14
C TYR A 473 -15.25 14.11 2.22
N ARG A 474 -16.22 14.98 1.86
CA ARG A 474 -16.10 16.45 1.90
C ARG A 474 -15.71 16.94 3.31
N THR A 475 -16.35 16.40 4.35
CA THR A 475 -16.10 16.74 5.75
C THR A 475 -14.71 16.32 6.21
N PHE A 476 -14.25 15.12 5.84
CA PHE A 476 -12.92 14.63 6.19
C PHE A 476 -11.81 15.49 5.56
N GLN A 477 -11.92 15.78 4.26
CA GLN A 477 -10.99 16.65 3.53
C GLN A 477 -10.96 18.07 4.13
N LYS A 478 -12.13 18.63 4.47
CA LYS A 478 -12.22 19.93 5.14
C LYS A 478 -11.48 19.95 6.48
N LYS A 479 -11.71 18.96 7.36
CA LYS A 479 -11.03 18.90 8.68
C LYS A 479 -9.50 18.82 8.55
N TYR A 480 -8.97 18.22 7.48
CA TYR A 480 -7.54 18.24 7.19
C TYR A 480 -7.06 19.64 6.79
N ALA A 481 -7.79 20.34 5.91
CA ALA A 481 -7.48 21.71 5.50
C ALA A 481 -7.54 22.69 6.68
N ASP A 482 -8.59 22.62 7.51
CA ASP A 482 -8.79 23.44 8.71
C ASP A 482 -7.62 23.29 9.72
N MET A 483 -6.96 22.11 9.77
CA MET A 483 -5.76 21.89 10.59
C MET A 483 -4.53 22.62 10.02
N LEU A 484 -4.34 22.62 8.69
CA LEU A 484 -3.19 23.26 8.04
C LEU A 484 -3.17 24.78 8.25
N GLU A 485 -4.33 25.38 8.51
CA GLU A 485 -4.49 26.81 8.78
C GLU A 485 -4.06 27.25 10.18
N ARG A 486 -3.75 26.31 11.10
CA ARG A 486 -3.28 26.61 12.46
C ARG A 486 -1.88 27.25 12.47
N PRO A 487 -1.55 28.15 13.43
CA PRO A 487 -0.27 28.87 13.45
C PRO A 487 0.96 27.96 13.44
N GLU A 488 0.92 26.83 14.15
CA GLU A 488 2.00 25.85 14.26
C GLU A 488 2.23 25.15 12.91
N CYS A 489 1.15 24.82 12.19
CA CYS A 489 1.22 24.27 10.85
C CYS A 489 1.71 25.31 9.83
N LYS A 490 1.32 26.59 9.96
CA LYS A 490 1.80 27.68 9.10
C LYS A 490 3.28 28.01 9.32
N ALA A 491 3.75 27.98 10.57
CA ALA A 491 5.15 28.20 10.95
C ALA A 491 6.05 26.96 10.75
N CYS A 492 5.51 25.83 10.28
CA CYS A 492 6.29 24.61 10.10
C CYS A 492 7.33 24.74 8.96
N ASP A 493 8.57 24.46 9.31
CA ASP A 493 9.79 24.48 8.52
C ASP A 493 9.93 23.27 7.57
N LEU A 494 9.30 22.14 7.90
CA LEU A 494 9.19 20.95 7.04
C LEU A 494 8.20 21.17 5.88
N LYS A 495 8.44 22.23 5.10
CA LYS A 495 7.55 22.75 4.05
C LYS A 495 7.30 21.68 3.00
N GLY A 496 6.03 21.44 2.71
CA GLY A 496 5.61 20.40 1.76
C GLY A 496 5.35 19.03 2.39
N PHE A 497 5.66 18.79 3.67
CA PHE A 497 5.47 17.47 4.31
C PHE A 497 4.61 17.57 5.57
N CYS A 498 3.95 16.46 5.95
CA CYS A 498 3.07 16.38 7.09
C CYS A 498 2.92 14.93 7.58
N TYR A 499 2.81 14.72 8.89
CA TYR A 499 2.34 13.46 9.48
C TYR A 499 1.08 13.70 10.31
N GLN A 500 0.07 12.86 10.13
CA GLN A 500 -1.11 12.76 10.99
C GLN A 500 -1.71 11.35 10.93
N CYS A 501 -2.03 10.77 12.08
CA CYS A 501 -2.87 9.56 12.18
C CYS A 501 -4.27 9.94 12.69
N PRO A 502 -5.25 10.16 11.80
CA PRO A 502 -6.53 10.74 12.20
C PRO A 502 -7.42 9.79 13.00
N ALA A 503 -7.28 8.49 12.78
CA ALA A 503 -7.96 7.47 13.57
C ALA A 503 -7.27 7.24 14.93
N GLY A 504 -5.94 7.26 15.00
CA GLY A 504 -5.20 7.22 16.27
C GLY A 504 -5.48 8.43 17.16
N ASN A 505 -5.65 9.62 16.57
CA ASN A 505 -6.14 10.78 17.30
C ASN A 505 -7.52 10.51 17.93
N LEU A 506 -8.47 9.93 17.18
CA LEU A 506 -9.80 9.59 17.72
C LEU A 506 -9.75 8.52 18.82
N ASP A 507 -8.94 7.46 18.63
CA ASP A 507 -8.80 6.34 19.56
C ASP A 507 -8.10 6.74 20.88
N THR A 508 -7.18 7.73 20.83
CA THR A 508 -6.63 8.40 22.04
C THR A 508 -7.61 9.36 22.73
N GLY A 509 -8.92 9.30 22.40
CA GLY A 509 -9.96 10.10 23.01
C GLY A 509 -10.02 11.56 22.54
N SER A 510 -9.34 11.93 21.45
CA SER A 510 -9.40 13.28 20.91
C SER A 510 -10.77 13.58 20.28
N LYS A 511 -11.32 14.76 20.60
CA LYS A 511 -12.47 15.32 19.85
C LYS A 511 -12.08 15.80 18.45
N GLU A 512 -10.79 15.98 18.18
CA GLU A 512 -10.24 16.39 16.89
C GLU A 512 -9.46 15.23 16.24
N ILE A 513 -9.87 14.81 15.04
CA ILE A 513 -9.12 13.82 14.26
C ILE A 513 -7.82 14.39 13.67
N PHE A 514 -7.73 15.70 13.44
CA PHE A 514 -6.55 16.36 12.88
C PHE A 514 -6.09 17.45 13.83
N ARG A 515 -4.90 17.29 14.40
CA ARG A 515 -4.29 18.22 15.38
C ARG A 515 -2.76 18.14 15.32
N PRO A 516 -2.03 19.27 15.42
CA PRO A 516 -0.59 19.23 15.65
C PRO A 516 -0.26 18.45 16.93
N ASP A 517 0.74 17.58 16.87
CA ASP A 517 1.24 16.80 18.00
C ASP A 517 2.76 16.95 18.14
N GLY A 518 3.31 16.59 19.31
CA GLY A 518 4.74 16.78 19.60
C GLY A 518 5.69 15.85 18.82
N MET A 519 5.18 14.79 18.20
CA MET A 519 5.97 13.80 17.46
C MET A 519 5.97 14.04 15.95
N CYS A 520 4.98 14.73 15.38
CA CYS A 520 4.80 14.83 13.94
C CYS A 520 6.04 15.35 13.19
N LYS A 521 6.77 16.34 13.73
CA LYS A 521 8.04 16.81 13.14
C LYS A 521 9.14 15.74 13.19
N LYS A 522 9.27 15.01 14.31
CA LYS A 522 10.25 13.94 14.49
C LYS A 522 9.98 12.79 13.53
N ILE A 523 8.71 12.41 13.37
CA ILE A 523 8.22 11.39 12.43
C ILE A 523 8.51 11.80 10.98
N VAL A 524 8.13 13.01 10.57
CA VAL A 524 8.41 13.51 9.20
C VAL A 524 9.91 13.56 8.92
N LYS A 525 10.72 14.04 9.87
CA LYS A 525 12.18 14.09 9.72
C LYS A 525 12.78 12.68 9.58
N MET A 526 12.44 11.76 10.48
CA MET A 526 12.90 10.37 10.43
C MET A 526 12.54 9.70 9.10
N TYR A 527 11.30 9.90 8.61
CA TYR A 527 10.89 9.40 7.30
C TYR A 527 11.76 9.96 6.18
N LEU A 528 11.99 11.27 6.13
CA LEU A 528 12.84 11.92 5.13
C LEU A 528 14.28 11.38 5.17
N ASP A 529 14.90 11.34 6.36
CA ASP A 529 16.26 10.84 6.56
C ASP A 529 16.39 9.35 6.14
N VAL A 530 15.34 8.55 6.32
CA VAL A 530 15.27 7.15 5.89
C VAL A 530 15.07 7.03 4.37
N GLN A 531 14.20 7.82 3.75
CA GLN A 531 14.02 7.81 2.28
C GLN A 531 15.28 8.30 1.55
N ASP A 532 15.96 9.31 2.08
CA ASP A 532 17.28 9.76 1.61
C ASP A 532 18.31 8.61 1.60
N ARG A 533 18.44 7.93 2.74
CA ARG A 533 19.36 6.79 2.88
C ARG A 533 18.99 5.62 1.95
N LEU A 534 17.71 5.28 1.84
CA LEU A 534 17.24 4.21 0.95
C LEU A 534 17.53 4.55 -0.52
N THR A 535 17.26 5.78 -0.95
CA THR A 535 17.57 6.28 -2.31
C THR A 535 19.07 6.19 -2.60
N LYS A 536 19.92 6.58 -1.63
CA LYS A 536 21.38 6.47 -1.74
C LYS A 536 21.87 5.01 -1.74
N LYS A 537 21.28 4.11 -0.95
CA LYS A 537 21.59 2.67 -0.97
C LYS A 537 21.19 2.02 -2.31
N GLN A 538 20.03 2.40 -2.86
CA GLN A 538 19.58 1.98 -4.19
C GLN A 538 20.51 2.51 -5.31
N PHE A 539 20.91 3.79 -5.25
CA PHE A 539 21.88 4.37 -6.19
C PHE A 539 23.18 3.55 -6.21
N ILE A 540 23.77 3.34 -5.03
CA ILE A 540 25.05 2.65 -4.89
C ILE A 540 24.92 1.19 -5.36
N LYS A 541 23.85 0.47 -5.01
CA LYS A 541 23.62 -0.91 -5.47
C LYS A 541 23.47 -0.97 -7.00
N LYS A 542 22.74 -0.02 -7.62
CA LYS A 542 22.54 0.01 -9.08
C LYS A 542 23.81 0.44 -9.84
N ALA A 543 24.53 1.44 -9.36
CA ALA A 543 25.81 1.86 -9.93
C ALA A 543 26.88 0.76 -9.81
N LYS A 544 26.91 0.05 -8.68
CA LYS A 544 27.77 -1.12 -8.47
C LYS A 544 27.42 -2.26 -9.44
N ALA A 545 26.15 -2.64 -9.55
CA ALA A 545 25.71 -3.70 -10.45
C ALA A 545 26.01 -3.40 -11.94
N ILE A 546 25.89 -2.12 -12.38
CA ILE A 546 26.29 -1.72 -13.73
C ILE A 546 27.82 -1.84 -13.89
N LYS A 547 28.62 -1.44 -12.90
CA LYS A 547 30.08 -1.61 -12.94
C LYS A 547 30.51 -3.08 -12.98
N GLU A 548 29.89 -3.95 -12.19
CA GLU A 548 30.21 -5.38 -12.15
C GLU A 548 29.89 -6.05 -13.49
N ALA A 549 28.71 -5.79 -14.07
CA ALA A 549 28.38 -6.26 -15.42
C ALA A 549 29.36 -5.73 -16.49
N ILE A 550 29.93 -4.53 -16.34
CA ILE A 550 30.95 -3.97 -17.25
C ILE A 550 32.33 -4.64 -17.11
N LEU A 551 32.56 -5.41 -16.03
CA LEU A 551 33.76 -6.24 -15.87
C LEU A 551 33.57 -7.65 -16.45
N GLU A 552 32.33 -8.15 -16.45
CA GLU A 552 31.96 -9.48 -16.98
C GLU A 552 31.65 -9.45 -18.49
N GLU A 553 31.06 -8.35 -18.97
CA GLU A 553 30.61 -8.15 -20.35
C GLU A 553 31.24 -6.91 -21.02
N ASN A 554 31.03 -6.76 -22.33
CA ASN A 554 31.45 -5.56 -23.04
C ASN A 554 30.67 -4.32 -22.55
N ARG A 555 31.38 -3.24 -22.16
CA ARG A 555 30.79 -1.96 -21.73
C ARG A 555 29.68 -1.46 -22.64
N LEU A 556 29.86 -1.57 -23.97
CA LEU A 556 28.87 -1.10 -24.93
C LEU A 556 27.56 -1.89 -24.82
N THR A 557 27.63 -3.21 -24.66
CA THR A 557 26.46 -4.06 -24.43
C THR A 557 25.73 -3.64 -23.15
N VAL A 558 26.44 -3.54 -22.02
CA VAL A 558 25.81 -3.20 -20.73
C VAL A 558 25.21 -1.78 -20.74
N MET A 559 25.87 -0.81 -21.36
CA MET A 559 25.33 0.56 -21.48
C MET A 559 24.14 0.62 -22.43
N ASN A 560 24.17 -0.10 -23.56
CA ASN A 560 23.03 -0.25 -24.47
C ASN A 560 21.83 -0.89 -23.76
N ARG A 561 22.07 -2.00 -23.03
CA ARG A 561 21.08 -2.73 -22.23
C ARG A 561 20.46 -1.83 -21.17
N SER A 562 21.31 -1.12 -20.42
CA SER A 562 20.90 -0.23 -19.34
C SER A 562 20.08 0.95 -19.84
N MET A 563 20.44 1.56 -20.97
CA MET A 563 19.67 2.65 -21.56
C MET A 563 18.34 2.17 -22.14
N PHE A 564 18.28 0.96 -22.72
CA PHE A 564 17.08 0.44 -23.35
C PHE A 564 15.95 0.18 -22.34
N HIS A 565 16.28 -0.37 -21.17
CA HIS A 565 15.32 -0.53 -20.07
C HIS A 565 14.71 0.83 -19.65
N LEU A 566 15.52 1.90 -19.58
CA LEU A 566 15.04 3.24 -19.26
C LEU A 566 14.11 3.79 -20.33
N VAL A 567 14.52 3.72 -21.61
CA VAL A 567 13.73 4.24 -22.73
C VAL A 567 12.39 3.51 -22.84
N CYS A 568 12.39 2.17 -22.78
CA CYS A 568 11.16 1.37 -22.81
C CYS A 568 10.24 1.68 -21.63
N LYS A 569 10.78 1.74 -20.39
CA LYS A 569 9.97 2.06 -19.20
C LYS A 569 9.38 3.47 -19.27
N THR A 570 10.11 4.44 -19.80
CA THR A 570 9.62 5.83 -19.88
C THR A 570 8.61 6.03 -21.01
N LEU A 571 8.83 5.43 -22.19
CA LEU A 571 7.94 5.58 -23.35
C LEU A 571 6.69 4.69 -23.31
N THR A 572 6.70 3.59 -22.56
CA THR A 572 5.59 2.60 -22.55
C THR A 572 4.97 2.34 -21.18
N GLY A 573 5.66 2.68 -20.09
CA GLY A 573 5.30 2.25 -18.73
C GLY A 573 5.79 0.85 -18.34
N TYR A 574 6.27 0.03 -19.29
CA TYR A 574 6.69 -1.35 -19.08
C TYR A 574 8.21 -1.55 -19.14
N LEU A 575 8.73 -2.45 -18.31
CA LEU A 575 10.09 -2.98 -18.44
C LEU A 575 10.05 -4.20 -19.40
N PRO A 576 10.94 -4.28 -20.41
CA PRO A 576 11.03 -5.46 -21.25
C PRO A 576 11.59 -6.65 -20.46
N LYS A 577 11.15 -7.87 -20.79
CA LYS A 577 11.71 -9.10 -20.19
C LYS A 577 13.16 -9.30 -20.61
N HIS A 578 13.96 -9.90 -19.73
CA HIS A 578 15.38 -10.19 -19.97
C HIS A 578 15.60 -10.96 -21.28
N GLU A 579 14.77 -11.98 -21.54
CA GLU A 579 14.78 -12.83 -22.76
C GLU A 579 14.64 -12.00 -24.05
N VAL A 580 13.73 -11.01 -24.05
CA VAL A 580 13.45 -10.12 -25.18
C VAL A 580 14.65 -9.20 -25.44
N VAL A 581 15.26 -8.70 -24.37
CA VAL A 581 16.46 -7.83 -24.46
C VAL A 581 17.67 -8.63 -24.97
N GLN A 582 17.87 -9.86 -24.48
CA GLN A 582 18.90 -10.77 -24.99
C GLN A 582 18.67 -11.14 -26.47
N MET A 583 17.43 -11.37 -26.89
CA MET A 583 17.08 -11.62 -28.30
C MET A 583 17.40 -10.40 -29.18
N ILE A 584 17.09 -9.19 -28.70
CA ILE A 584 17.41 -7.92 -29.37
C ILE A 584 18.93 -7.71 -29.51
N GLU A 585 19.69 -8.06 -28.46
CA GLU A 585 21.15 -7.98 -28.42
C GLU A 585 21.80 -9.00 -29.36
N ALA A 586 21.37 -10.27 -29.34
CA ALA A 586 21.88 -11.33 -30.21
C ALA A 586 21.68 -11.03 -31.71
N ASN A 587 20.59 -10.35 -32.06
CA ASN A 587 20.32 -9.88 -33.42
C ASN A 587 21.06 -8.59 -33.82
N ASN A 588 21.93 -8.05 -32.96
CA ASN A 588 22.60 -6.74 -33.13
C ASN A 588 21.62 -5.58 -33.46
N ALA A 589 20.37 -5.68 -33.01
CA ALA A 589 19.32 -4.75 -33.41
C ALA A 589 19.40 -3.39 -32.69
N MET A 590 20.01 -3.37 -31.50
CA MET A 590 19.96 -2.27 -30.54
C MET A 590 20.89 -1.09 -30.91
N PRO A 591 20.39 0.16 -30.95
CA PRO A 591 21.23 1.34 -31.19
C PRO A 591 22.23 1.58 -30.06
N HIS A 592 23.31 2.31 -30.36
CA HIS A 592 24.28 2.79 -29.37
C HIS A 592 23.57 3.64 -28.29
N TYR A 593 23.91 3.47 -27.01
CA TYR A 593 23.23 4.12 -25.88
C TYR A 593 23.11 5.64 -26.00
N LYS A 594 24.07 6.35 -26.63
CA LYS A 594 23.95 7.79 -26.92
C LYS A 594 22.88 8.15 -27.97
N VAL A 595 22.56 7.25 -28.90
CA VAL A 595 21.41 7.37 -29.82
C VAL A 595 20.11 7.09 -29.07
N GLN A 596 20.08 6.04 -28.23
CA GLN A 596 18.93 5.77 -27.38
C GLN A 596 18.62 6.92 -26.41
N ALA A 597 19.67 7.56 -25.87
CA ALA A 597 19.59 8.69 -24.97
C ALA A 597 18.84 9.90 -25.58
N ALA A 598 18.84 10.06 -26.90
CA ALA A 598 18.11 11.13 -27.57
C ALA A 598 16.58 10.96 -27.50
N ALA A 599 16.07 9.76 -27.17
CA ALA A 599 14.65 9.55 -26.94
C ALA A 599 14.12 10.34 -25.72
N PHE A 600 14.98 10.67 -24.75
CA PHE A 600 14.59 11.45 -23.58
C PHE A 600 14.24 12.91 -23.93
N SER A 601 14.87 13.48 -24.95
CA SER A 601 14.58 14.84 -25.43
C SER A 601 13.17 14.97 -26.04
N HIS A 602 12.52 13.86 -26.40
CA HIS A 602 11.17 13.82 -26.98
C HIS A 602 10.05 13.55 -25.96
N LEU A 603 10.37 13.46 -24.66
CA LEU A 603 9.37 13.14 -23.62
C LEU A 603 8.27 14.19 -23.40
N LYS A 604 8.47 15.42 -23.90
CA LYS A 604 7.47 16.49 -23.79
C LYS A 604 6.41 16.47 -24.89
N ASP A 605 6.57 15.63 -25.91
CA ASP A 605 5.66 15.50 -27.05
C ASP A 605 4.58 14.41 -26.80
N ASP A 606 3.73 14.65 -25.78
CA ASP A 606 2.46 13.96 -25.43
C ASP A 606 2.26 12.53 -25.99
N TYR A 607 2.97 11.54 -25.43
CA TYR A 607 2.82 10.08 -25.70
C TYR A 607 2.94 9.60 -27.17
N ALA A 608 3.06 10.52 -28.13
CA ALA A 608 2.89 10.26 -29.56
C ALA A 608 4.07 9.53 -30.19
N PHE A 609 5.26 9.60 -29.57
CA PHE A 609 6.44 8.86 -30.03
C PHE A 609 6.19 7.35 -30.09
N CYS A 610 5.43 6.78 -29.15
CA CYS A 610 5.02 5.38 -29.22
C CYS A 610 3.68 5.23 -29.97
N GLY A 611 2.64 5.96 -29.58
CA GLY A 611 1.26 5.70 -30.03
C GLY A 611 0.63 4.44 -29.39
N CYS A 612 1.30 3.87 -28.40
CA CYS A 612 1.10 2.51 -27.89
C CYS A 612 -0.01 2.36 -26.84
N ALA A 613 -1.16 3.02 -27.04
CA ALA A 613 -2.31 2.97 -26.13
C ALA A 613 -3.12 1.66 -26.30
N GLY A 614 -2.63 0.56 -25.72
CA GLY A 614 -3.37 -0.71 -25.66
C GLY A 614 -2.49 -1.95 -25.52
N THR A 615 -3.02 -2.93 -24.78
CA THR A 615 -2.72 -4.39 -24.69
C THR A 615 -1.27 -4.92 -24.74
N ILE A 616 -1.12 -6.13 -24.21
CA ILE A 616 0.17 -6.74 -23.86
C ILE A 616 0.70 -7.58 -25.03
N ASP A 617 1.66 -7.00 -25.76
CA ASP A 617 2.75 -7.71 -26.43
C ASP A 617 4.02 -6.87 -26.17
N THR A 618 4.96 -7.43 -25.42
CA THR A 618 6.23 -6.76 -25.04
C THR A 618 7.26 -6.79 -26.16
N ASP A 619 7.13 -7.74 -27.08
CA ASP A 619 8.20 -8.19 -27.96
C ASP A 619 8.10 -7.42 -29.27
N TYR A 620 6.88 -7.20 -29.75
CA TYR A 620 6.57 -6.31 -30.86
C TYR A 620 6.99 -4.84 -30.58
N LYS A 621 6.65 -4.33 -29.39
CA LYS A 621 6.91 -2.92 -29.01
C LYS A 621 8.40 -2.62 -28.87
N GLY A 622 9.21 -3.57 -28.40
CA GLY A 622 10.67 -3.40 -28.31
C GLY A 622 11.34 -3.15 -29.67
N ALA A 623 10.91 -3.88 -30.71
CA ALA A 623 11.41 -3.70 -32.07
C ALA A 623 10.98 -2.34 -32.69
N GLU A 624 9.77 -1.88 -32.40
CA GLU A 624 9.25 -0.60 -32.89
C GLU A 624 10.00 0.60 -32.28
N ILE A 625 10.24 0.58 -30.97
CA ILE A 625 11.03 1.60 -30.26
C ILE A 625 12.45 1.67 -30.84
N ILE A 626 13.07 0.51 -31.12
CA ILE A 626 14.37 0.41 -31.80
C ILE A 626 14.35 1.01 -33.20
N HIS A 627 13.30 0.77 -33.98
CA HIS A 627 13.17 1.37 -35.31
C HIS A 627 13.10 2.90 -35.23
N LYS A 628 12.28 3.44 -34.31
CA LYS A 628 12.13 4.88 -34.09
C LYS A 628 13.41 5.54 -33.58
N MET A 629 14.16 4.89 -32.68
CA MET A 629 15.47 5.39 -32.21
C MET A 629 16.54 5.45 -33.31
N LYS A 630 16.49 4.61 -34.34
CA LYS A 630 17.53 4.57 -35.41
C LYS A 630 17.62 5.85 -36.25
N GLY A 631 16.62 6.73 -36.20
CA GLY A 631 16.65 8.05 -36.85
C GLY A 631 17.22 9.19 -36.00
N LEU A 632 17.53 8.96 -34.72
CA LEU A 632 17.92 10.02 -33.79
C LEU A 632 19.42 10.34 -33.86
N ALA A 633 19.77 11.63 -33.75
CA ALA A 633 21.15 12.06 -33.57
C ALA A 633 21.61 11.72 -32.13
N PRO A 634 22.84 11.20 -31.92
CA PRO A 634 23.31 10.84 -30.58
C PRO A 634 23.52 12.08 -29.70
N ILE A 635 23.10 11.99 -28.44
CA ILE A 635 23.37 13.00 -27.42
C ILE A 635 24.20 12.44 -26.25
N GLU A 636 24.81 13.35 -25.51
CA GLU A 636 25.59 12.99 -24.32
C GLU A 636 24.70 12.57 -23.15
N VAL A 637 25.15 11.58 -22.37
CA VAL A 637 24.37 10.99 -21.25
C VAL A 637 23.95 12.06 -20.23
N HIS A 638 24.80 13.06 -20.00
CA HIS A 638 24.51 14.16 -19.09
C HIS A 638 23.46 15.17 -19.63
N GLN A 639 23.16 15.16 -20.93
CA GLN A 639 22.00 15.85 -21.49
C GLN A 639 20.73 15.04 -21.27
N ALA A 640 20.73 13.74 -21.59
CA ALA A 640 19.58 12.87 -21.35
C ALA A 640 19.18 12.79 -19.88
N TYR A 641 20.14 12.89 -18.95
CA TYR A 641 19.84 13.04 -17.53
C TYR A 641 19.08 14.35 -17.23
N ARG A 642 19.50 15.50 -17.79
CA ARG A 642 18.75 16.75 -17.66
C ARG A 642 17.35 16.65 -18.26
N ASP A 643 17.21 16.00 -19.41
CA ASP A 643 15.91 15.82 -20.07
C ASP A 643 14.96 14.95 -19.21
N VAL A 644 15.49 13.91 -18.56
CA VAL A 644 14.76 13.09 -17.56
C VAL A 644 14.35 13.91 -16.34
N LEU A 645 15.25 14.72 -15.77
CA LEU A 645 14.92 15.60 -14.64
C LEU A 645 13.81 16.60 -15.01
N ASP A 646 13.94 17.27 -16.15
CA ASP A 646 12.97 18.25 -16.66
C ASP A 646 11.60 17.61 -16.91
N ALA A 647 11.56 16.43 -17.54
CA ALA A 647 10.33 15.66 -17.75
C ALA A 647 9.67 15.20 -16.44
N HIS A 648 10.44 14.95 -15.38
CA HIS A 648 9.93 14.58 -14.05
C HIS A 648 9.65 15.80 -13.13
N GLY A 649 9.88 17.03 -13.60
CA GLY A 649 9.69 18.25 -12.82
C GLY A 649 10.72 18.42 -11.68
N LEU A 650 11.91 17.85 -11.83
CA LEU A 650 13.04 17.99 -10.91
C LEU A 650 13.81 19.30 -11.16
N PRO A 651 14.28 19.99 -10.11
CA PRO A 651 15.19 21.14 -10.24
C PRO A 651 16.44 20.80 -11.07
N LEU A 652 16.67 21.60 -12.11
CA LEU A 652 17.80 21.43 -13.04
C LEU A 652 19.07 22.14 -12.56
N ASP A 653 18.94 23.15 -11.70
CA ASP A 653 20.01 24.03 -11.22
C ASP A 653 21.16 23.27 -10.56
N GLN A 654 20.84 22.28 -9.71
CA GLN A 654 21.83 21.41 -9.08
C GLN A 654 22.50 20.44 -10.08
N ALA A 655 21.80 20.06 -11.15
CA ALA A 655 22.33 19.22 -12.22
C ALA A 655 23.13 19.98 -13.29
N MET A 656 23.00 21.32 -13.39
CA MET A 656 23.69 22.12 -14.41
C MET A 656 25.22 22.08 -14.31
N GLY A 657 25.78 21.78 -13.14
CA GLY A 657 27.22 21.69 -12.93
C GLY A 657 27.90 20.45 -13.53
N PHE A 658 27.15 19.36 -13.76
CA PHE A 658 27.73 18.08 -14.16
C PHE A 658 27.86 17.90 -15.67
N LYS A 659 29.08 17.61 -16.12
CA LYS A 659 29.39 17.09 -17.45
C LYS A 659 29.97 15.69 -17.32
N ALA A 660 29.51 14.76 -18.14
CA ALA A 660 30.15 13.46 -18.27
C ALA A 660 31.47 13.63 -19.04
N THR A 661 32.58 13.76 -18.31
CA THR A 661 33.95 13.88 -18.87
C THR A 661 34.64 12.54 -19.09
N ASP A 662 34.06 11.46 -18.56
CA ASP A 662 34.71 10.17 -18.38
C ASP A 662 33.68 9.04 -18.29
N SER A 663 34.17 7.80 -18.43
CA SER A 663 33.36 6.58 -18.47
C SER A 663 32.66 6.22 -17.16
N GLU A 664 33.10 6.74 -16.01
CA GLU A 664 32.53 6.45 -14.69
C GLU A 664 31.37 7.39 -14.39
N THR A 665 31.51 8.68 -14.68
CA THR A 665 30.44 9.67 -14.61
C THR A 665 29.26 9.29 -15.52
N GLU A 666 29.50 8.73 -16.71
CA GLU A 666 28.42 8.16 -17.54
C GLU A 666 27.65 7.03 -16.85
N ILE A 667 28.33 6.15 -16.11
CA ILE A 667 27.69 5.04 -15.37
C ILE A 667 26.86 5.59 -14.20
N TRP A 668 27.37 6.58 -13.47
CA TRP A 668 26.63 7.22 -12.38
C TRP A 668 25.37 7.92 -12.87
N LEU A 669 25.44 8.63 -14.01
CA LEU A 669 24.28 9.27 -14.62
C LEU A 669 23.23 8.25 -15.07
N VAL A 670 23.63 7.12 -15.69
CA VAL A 670 22.70 6.03 -16.03
C VAL A 670 22.09 5.40 -14.77
N ALA A 671 22.85 5.23 -13.68
CA ALA A 671 22.31 4.73 -12.42
C ALA A 671 21.33 5.72 -11.74
N MET A 672 21.59 7.04 -11.83
CA MET A 672 20.67 8.09 -11.41
C MET A 672 19.38 8.11 -12.24
N MET A 673 19.47 7.99 -13.57
CA MET A 673 18.30 7.84 -14.44
C MET A 673 17.48 6.59 -14.06
N HIS A 674 18.10 5.49 -13.65
CA HIS A 674 17.37 4.32 -13.14
C HIS A 674 16.59 4.61 -11.86
N LEU A 675 17.07 5.47 -10.95
CA LEU A 675 16.25 5.87 -9.80
C LEU A 675 15.07 6.73 -10.24
N VAL A 676 15.31 7.79 -11.02
CA VAL A 676 14.24 8.71 -11.45
C VAL A 676 13.14 7.99 -12.25
N VAL A 677 13.53 7.07 -13.15
CA VAL A 677 12.60 6.34 -14.02
C VAL A 677 11.97 5.11 -13.33
N LEU A 678 12.72 4.32 -12.54
CA LEU A 678 12.21 3.07 -11.97
C LEU A 678 11.55 3.22 -10.59
N ASN A 679 11.97 4.17 -9.74
CA ASN A 679 11.31 4.38 -8.44
C ASN A 679 9.85 4.86 -8.57
N LYS A 680 9.44 5.30 -9.77
CA LYS A 680 8.04 5.48 -10.17
C LYS A 680 7.20 4.19 -10.16
N THR A 681 7.78 3.04 -9.80
CA THR A 681 7.08 1.72 -9.80
C THR A 681 7.01 1.04 -8.44
N ASN A 682 7.97 1.23 -7.53
CA ASN A 682 8.12 0.32 -6.38
C ASN A 682 7.45 0.79 -5.07
N HIS A 683 7.21 2.08 -4.87
CA HIS A 683 6.38 2.56 -3.76
C HIS A 683 5.52 3.76 -4.17
N VAL A 684 4.20 3.59 -3.98
CA VAL A 684 3.12 4.55 -3.70
C VAL A 684 3.23 5.94 -4.35
N GLU A 685 2.14 6.40 -4.97
CA GLU A 685 2.03 7.76 -5.55
C GLU A 685 1.90 8.89 -4.50
N VAL A 686 2.65 8.81 -3.38
CA VAL A 686 2.94 9.94 -2.49
C VAL A 686 3.95 10.89 -3.14
N ARG A 687 3.60 11.36 -4.33
CA ARG A 687 4.02 12.61 -5.02
C ARG A 687 5.53 12.82 -5.19
N ASN A 688 5.94 12.98 -6.45
CA ASN A 688 7.31 13.23 -6.91
C ASN A 688 8.19 14.04 -5.94
N SER A 689 7.68 15.13 -5.35
CA SER A 689 8.38 15.96 -4.34
C SER A 689 9.09 15.19 -3.21
N GLN A 690 8.62 14.00 -2.81
CA GLN A 690 9.28 13.22 -1.74
C GLN A 690 10.56 12.56 -2.24
N VAL A 691 10.44 11.73 -3.28
CA VAL A 691 11.59 11.09 -3.96
C VAL A 691 12.53 12.15 -4.54
N ASN A 692 11.98 13.25 -5.07
CA ASN A 692 12.76 14.37 -5.60
C ASN A 692 13.70 14.98 -4.55
N HIS A 693 13.29 15.09 -3.27
CA HIS A 693 14.17 15.63 -2.23
C HIS A 693 15.32 14.67 -1.84
N ALA A 694 15.18 13.37 -2.13
CA ALA A 694 16.21 12.34 -1.90
C ALA A 694 17.08 12.04 -3.14
N ILE A 695 16.67 12.52 -4.32
CA ILE A 695 17.41 12.43 -5.59
C ILE A 695 18.26 13.69 -5.87
N LEU A 696 17.87 14.84 -5.28
CA LEU A 696 18.65 16.08 -5.23
C LEU A 696 19.75 16.00 -4.15
#